data_AF-A0A170QDG0-F1
#
_entry.id   AF-A0A170QDG0-F1
#
_cell.length_a   1.000
_cell.length_b   1.000
_cell.length_c   1.000
_cell.angle_alpha   90.00
_cell.angle_beta   90.00
_cell.angle_gamma   90.00
#
_symmetry.space_group_name_H-M   'P 1'
#
loop_
_entity.id
_entity.type
_entity.pdbx_description
1 polymer ?
#
loop_
_entity_poly.entity_id
_entity_poly.type
_entity_poly.pdbx_seq_one_letter_code
_entity_poly.pdbx_strand_id
1 'polypeptide(L)'
;MVIIFWDSSSNALTRWGHPNHEFEVPKPFSITGITRNIHLLGGDSTSLSFEISGLLPDSIFLELIPGTKDTVLLLTMKPNSNGRYTHLMEEVYQDYRYKAFSPANHFWQAWKKVVSPDYYISVTDRPIMEEFSITIIPPDYSGLPANIQKGNQADVKGLKGSTVRIDLKSNRPLNKGFLKLDNEELPLTIRGKRAAGGFIFNRDALLKIQLEDNRGITNQNPIPFHLQILPDLNPDMRVIQPAPIVELGTDQLIPIHLKIEDDFGFSTLQVGYEIQRPSYIEDESLISIFPINLENKNDLSQEVKTIWNLVELGLMPEDEVRYHFEVYDNDVVSGPKKSISSTFIAKVPSLGDLFTAMEEQEDQMIDELILHSDEIDGIQKQLENMQLEMLKSDRLDWDQQQQMEETLAQVQQEAEALKKLAESMEAINQSAEKHSLFSNDLMQKFKELQELVNEILNPELMTDMDVLKDALEKMDMKDIMDAMENLSSNLDQVEQQLDRFLDIFRRIKAEQKLDETIQRMNQLVEQQRIVNENIQTLDGQTDPTTIARLSHEEQRNREEFSNIRDVMEEAAKAMQEFDRESATALQNLEKDHLTNQTESNLSQTSRQLQKQRIQQAQRHSAESLENLKKLQSMVTDIQSQFQDQTTTEMAGKFQTVMRNLLELSKLQESLEQSTRTMPRNSQRLAALAGQQQFAQDQLMKIMSSLMDLSKETFAVTPQMGKGIGMANAQMEKAKKKLTERNGRGAANSQQSAMKSLNEAVLAVYQAMNQMQASGSASGYEQFLQRMQEMSGQQQGINSQSMQLALGQLSAAAQQSLMQRLLKQQRQVQKSLQQLMSETRQSGEQGLGDLGGIAEDIDEVIKDFQNKRYQQRTKERQQRILSRMLDSQKSLTQRGFKEDRKAETANEIVYEGPSGLPVDYGQRRSLAMEALNQSLKAGYSRDYQTMIRRYFNALSQSEEQIVPTDSTFNE
;
A
#
# COMPACT_ATOMS: atom_id res chain seq x y z
N MET A 1 -43.20 -6.21 132.73
CA MET A 1 -43.32 -5.76 131.33
C MET A 1 -41.90 -5.64 130.74
N VAL A 2 -41.18 -6.78 130.66
CA VAL A 2 -39.69 -6.86 130.53
C VAL A 2 -39.24 -7.81 129.39
N ILE A 3 -40.08 -8.21 128.43
CA ILE A 3 -39.69 -9.25 127.44
C ILE A 3 -39.65 -8.78 125.97
N ILE A 4 -40.07 -7.55 125.63
CA ILE A 4 -40.23 -7.14 124.22
C ILE A 4 -39.03 -6.34 123.63
N PHE A 5 -38.11 -5.80 124.44
CA PHE A 5 -37.03 -4.91 123.94
C PHE A 5 -35.61 -5.35 124.33
N TRP A 6 -35.33 -6.65 124.35
CA TRP A 6 -34.04 -7.17 124.85
C TRP A 6 -32.84 -6.70 124.02
N ASP A 7 -32.91 -6.75 122.68
CA ASP A 7 -31.76 -6.40 121.82
C ASP A 7 -31.46 -4.89 121.75
N SER A 8 -32.49 -4.04 121.78
CA SER A 8 -32.32 -2.57 121.79
C SER A 8 -31.86 -2.06 123.15
N SER A 9 -32.34 -2.66 124.24
CA SER A 9 -31.91 -2.31 125.61
C SER A 9 -30.49 -2.81 125.91
N SER A 10 -30.13 -4.00 125.40
CA SER A 10 -28.78 -4.59 125.47
C SER A 10 -27.72 -3.70 124.81
N ASN A 11 -27.98 -3.24 123.58
CA ASN A 11 -27.08 -2.34 122.85
C ASN A 11 -27.00 -0.93 123.48
N ALA A 12 -28.08 -0.45 124.10
CA ALA A 12 -28.07 0.82 124.83
C ALA A 12 -27.25 0.73 126.14
N LEU A 13 -27.38 -0.38 126.89
CA LEU A 13 -26.64 -0.62 128.14
C LEU A 13 -25.14 -0.86 127.91
N THR A 14 -24.77 -1.58 126.84
CA THR A 14 -23.36 -1.77 126.45
C THR A 14 -22.72 -0.45 126.00
N ARG A 15 -23.47 0.43 125.32
CA ARG A 15 -23.01 1.80 124.99
C ARG A 15 -22.86 2.68 126.24
N TRP A 16 -23.80 2.62 127.16
CA TRP A 16 -23.74 3.36 128.44
C TRP A 16 -22.61 2.90 129.37
N GLY A 17 -22.29 1.60 129.37
CA GLY A 17 -21.21 1.02 130.18
C GLY A 17 -19.78 1.30 129.67
N HIS A 18 -19.65 1.82 128.44
CA HIS A 18 -18.35 2.11 127.81
C HIS A 18 -18.31 3.56 127.27
N PRO A 19 -18.34 4.58 128.15
CA PRO A 19 -18.48 5.98 127.74
C PRO A 19 -17.30 6.55 126.94
N ASN A 20 -16.13 5.91 126.98
CA ASN A 20 -14.96 6.31 126.20
C ASN A 20 -14.82 5.53 124.89
N HIS A 21 -15.77 4.66 124.55
CA HIS A 21 -15.75 3.92 123.30
C HIS A 21 -16.72 4.55 122.30
N GLU A 22 -16.17 4.99 121.16
CA GLU A 22 -16.96 5.61 120.11
C GLU A 22 -17.70 4.51 119.32
N PHE A 23 -19.02 4.47 119.41
CA PHE A 23 -19.83 3.46 118.72
C PHE A 23 -20.29 3.97 117.37
N GLU A 24 -20.07 3.19 116.31
CA GLU A 24 -20.57 3.54 114.98
C GLU A 24 -22.11 3.61 114.96
N VAL A 25 -22.61 4.59 114.21
CA VAL A 25 -24.04 4.80 114.01
C VAL A 25 -24.59 3.64 113.17
N PRO A 26 -25.67 2.95 113.61
CA PRO A 26 -26.28 1.90 112.82
C PRO A 26 -26.80 2.47 111.50
N LYS A 27 -26.30 1.93 110.38
CA LYS A 27 -26.70 2.34 109.02
C LYS A 27 -27.94 1.55 108.58
N PRO A 28 -28.90 2.18 107.88
CA PRO A 28 -30.17 1.52 107.49
C PRO A 28 -30.03 0.45 106.40
N PHE A 29 -28.90 0.44 105.70
CA PHE A 29 -28.55 -0.55 104.67
C PHE A 29 -27.04 -0.58 104.45
N SER A 30 -26.57 -1.61 103.74
CA SER A 30 -25.19 -1.71 103.23
C SER A 30 -25.18 -1.83 101.71
N ILE A 31 -24.19 -1.20 101.07
CA ILE A 31 -23.99 -1.24 99.62
C ILE A 31 -22.80 -2.15 99.34
N THR A 32 -23.00 -3.19 98.53
CA THR A 32 -21.93 -4.13 98.13
C THR A 32 -21.83 -4.21 96.61
N GLY A 33 -20.62 -4.10 96.07
CA GLY A 33 -20.37 -4.28 94.64
C GLY A 33 -20.44 -5.75 94.23
N ILE A 34 -21.21 -6.03 93.18
CA ILE A 34 -21.27 -7.34 92.52
C ILE A 34 -20.06 -7.49 91.58
N THR A 35 -19.78 -6.45 90.77
CA THR A 35 -18.71 -6.47 89.76
C THR A 35 -17.31 -6.54 90.37
N ARG A 36 -17.10 -5.87 91.52
CA ARG A 36 -15.82 -5.82 92.25
C ARG A 36 -14.65 -5.40 91.35
N ASN A 37 -13.43 -5.91 91.59
CA ASN A 37 -12.27 -5.55 90.79
C ASN A 37 -12.32 -6.28 89.45
N ILE A 38 -12.07 -5.54 88.36
CA ILE A 38 -12.12 -6.07 87.00
C ILE A 38 -10.86 -5.67 86.23
N HIS A 39 -10.36 -6.62 85.43
CA HIS A 39 -9.23 -6.42 84.52
C HIS A 39 -9.77 -6.45 83.10
N LEU A 40 -9.48 -5.41 82.33
CA LEU A 40 -9.96 -5.23 80.96
C LEU A 40 -8.78 -5.02 80.01
N LEU A 41 -8.98 -5.36 78.73
CA LEU A 41 -8.10 -4.89 77.68
C LEU A 41 -8.62 -3.53 77.19
N GLY A 42 -7.72 -2.64 76.80
CA GLY A 42 -8.08 -1.31 76.32
C GLY A 42 -9.09 -1.38 75.18
N GLY A 43 -10.21 -0.68 75.32
CA GLY A 43 -11.33 -0.66 74.37
C GLY A 43 -12.45 -1.67 74.69
N ASP A 44 -12.29 -2.55 75.67
CA ASP A 44 -13.36 -3.45 76.11
C ASP A 44 -14.41 -2.67 76.94
N SER A 45 -15.67 -3.10 76.86
CA SER A 45 -16.78 -2.52 77.62
C SER A 45 -17.09 -3.35 78.87
N THR A 46 -17.56 -2.73 79.95
CA THR A 46 -17.87 -3.42 81.22
C THR A 46 -19.09 -2.84 81.92
N SER A 47 -19.76 -3.63 82.76
CA SER A 47 -20.88 -3.17 83.58
C SER A 47 -20.55 -3.17 85.07
N LEU A 48 -20.73 -2.03 85.74
CA LEU A 48 -20.51 -1.84 87.16
C LEU A 48 -21.83 -2.00 87.90
N SER A 49 -21.94 -3.04 88.74
CA SER A 49 -23.18 -3.40 89.42
C SER A 49 -23.02 -3.45 90.95
N PHE A 50 -24.04 -2.96 91.66
CA PHE A 50 -24.13 -2.94 93.12
C PHE A 50 -25.48 -3.50 93.61
N GLU A 51 -25.44 -4.14 94.77
CA GLU A 51 -26.58 -4.72 95.48
C GLU A 51 -26.67 -4.11 96.88
N ILE A 52 -27.91 -3.93 97.37
CA ILE A 52 -28.17 -3.28 98.66
C ILE A 52 -28.87 -4.27 99.59
N SER A 53 -28.30 -4.45 100.79
CA SER A 53 -28.91 -5.25 101.86
C SER A 53 -29.52 -4.32 102.91
N GLY A 54 -30.84 -4.40 103.13
CA GLY A 54 -31.58 -3.53 104.06
C GLY A 54 -32.65 -2.70 103.35
N LEU A 55 -32.85 -1.45 103.79
CA LEU A 55 -33.80 -0.54 103.15
C LEU A 55 -33.24 -0.04 101.80
N LEU A 56 -33.95 -0.27 100.70
CA LEU A 56 -33.53 0.18 99.37
C LEU A 56 -33.72 1.69 99.21
N PRO A 57 -32.65 2.48 98.93
CA PRO A 57 -32.78 3.88 98.56
C PRO A 57 -33.39 4.05 97.15
N ASP A 58 -33.87 5.24 96.80
CA ASP A 58 -34.40 5.49 95.44
C ASP A 58 -33.28 5.58 94.38
N SER A 59 -32.09 6.01 94.80
CA SER A 59 -30.90 6.09 93.97
C SER A 59 -29.63 6.01 94.81
N ILE A 60 -28.55 5.56 94.19
CA ILE A 60 -27.19 5.66 94.73
C ILE A 60 -26.30 6.40 93.74
N PHE A 61 -25.24 7.04 94.23
CA PHE A 61 -24.23 7.68 93.40
C PHE A 61 -23.04 6.75 93.22
N LEU A 62 -22.60 6.58 91.98
CA LEU A 62 -21.35 5.96 91.61
C LEU A 62 -20.29 7.04 91.46
N GLU A 63 -19.23 6.91 92.26
CA GLU A 63 -18.03 7.73 92.17
C GLU A 63 -16.98 6.96 91.37
N LEU A 64 -16.49 7.56 90.28
CA LEU A 64 -15.43 7.05 89.40
C LEU A 64 -14.25 8.03 89.43
N ILE A 65 -13.08 7.52 89.74
CA ILE A 65 -11.85 8.30 89.86
C ILE A 65 -10.83 7.73 88.87
N PRO A 66 -10.50 8.44 87.79
CA PRO A 66 -9.44 8.01 86.86
C PRO A 66 -8.09 7.88 87.57
N GLY A 67 -7.29 6.88 87.22
CA GLY A 67 -5.94 6.70 87.80
C GLY A 67 -4.95 7.82 87.44
N THR A 68 -5.25 8.62 86.41
CA THR A 68 -4.35 9.63 85.83
C THR A 68 -4.76 11.09 86.10
N LYS A 69 -5.97 11.34 86.66
CA LYS A 69 -6.51 12.67 86.94
C LYS A 69 -7.36 12.66 88.23
N ASP A 70 -7.25 13.69 89.07
CA ASP A 70 -8.05 13.85 90.30
C ASP A 70 -9.49 14.34 90.05
N THR A 71 -9.97 14.34 88.80
CA THR A 71 -11.34 14.76 88.48
C THR A 71 -12.31 13.61 88.72
N VAL A 72 -13.12 13.74 89.77
CA VAL A 72 -14.10 12.73 90.17
C VAL A 72 -15.33 12.81 89.26
N LEU A 73 -15.69 11.70 88.63
CA LEU A 73 -16.91 11.53 87.87
C LEU A 73 -17.99 10.94 88.79
N LEU A 74 -19.08 11.70 88.99
CA LEU A 74 -20.22 11.27 89.80
C LEU A 74 -21.40 10.96 88.90
N LEU A 75 -21.90 9.73 88.96
CA LEU A 75 -23.02 9.23 88.18
C LEU A 75 -24.14 8.80 89.12
N THR A 76 -25.39 9.06 88.76
CA THR A 76 -26.54 8.60 89.56
C THR A 76 -27.06 7.29 88.98
N MET A 77 -27.23 6.28 89.85
CA MET A 77 -27.75 4.98 89.50
C MET A 77 -29.09 4.75 90.19
N LYS A 78 -30.05 4.22 89.44
CA LYS A 78 -31.37 3.79 89.93
C LYS A 78 -31.46 2.27 89.98
N PRO A 79 -32.29 1.68 90.84
CA PRO A 79 -32.46 0.23 90.87
C PRO A 79 -33.15 -0.24 89.59
N ASN A 80 -32.66 -1.34 89.03
CA ASN A 80 -33.34 -2.08 87.98
C ASN A 80 -34.47 -2.94 88.58
N SER A 81 -35.22 -3.66 87.74
CA SER A 81 -36.36 -4.50 88.14
C SER A 81 -36.04 -5.57 89.20
N ASN A 82 -34.76 -5.89 89.39
CA ASN A 82 -34.28 -6.89 90.35
C ASN A 82 -33.67 -6.25 91.61
N GLY A 83 -33.84 -4.93 91.82
CA GLY A 83 -33.30 -4.20 92.96
C GLY A 83 -31.80 -3.94 92.91
N ARG A 84 -31.16 -4.14 91.75
CA ARG A 84 -29.72 -3.91 91.54
C ARG A 84 -29.46 -2.61 90.81
N TYR A 85 -28.33 -2.00 91.11
CA TYR A 85 -27.92 -0.73 90.50
C TYR A 85 -26.80 -1.03 89.54
N THR A 86 -26.99 -0.79 88.25
CA THR A 86 -26.00 -1.10 87.21
C THR A 86 -25.73 0.11 86.32
N HIS A 87 -24.46 0.30 85.94
CA HIS A 87 -24.03 1.28 84.95
C HIS A 87 -23.10 0.61 83.92
N LEU A 88 -23.32 0.84 82.62
CA LEU A 88 -22.46 0.33 81.54
C LEU A 88 -21.40 1.37 81.19
N MET A 89 -20.13 0.96 81.23
CA MET A 89 -19.00 1.72 80.70
C MET A 89 -18.63 1.16 79.33
N GLU A 90 -18.82 1.96 78.29
CA GLU A 90 -18.44 1.64 76.91
C GLU A 90 -16.98 2.08 76.67
N GLU A 91 -16.20 1.21 76.02
CA GLU A 91 -14.80 1.43 75.58
C GLU A 91 -13.86 2.02 76.65
N VAL A 92 -13.44 1.20 77.62
CA VAL A 92 -12.58 1.65 78.72
C VAL A 92 -11.10 1.59 78.33
N TYR A 93 -10.41 2.73 78.31
CA TYR A 93 -8.99 2.83 77.91
C TYR A 93 -8.02 3.16 79.06
N GLN A 94 -8.51 3.43 80.26
CA GLN A 94 -7.67 3.82 81.40
C GLN A 94 -8.18 3.21 82.71
N ASP A 95 -7.31 3.17 83.72
CA ASP A 95 -7.64 2.66 85.03
C ASP A 95 -8.63 3.57 85.77
N TYR A 96 -9.55 2.96 86.53
CA TYR A 96 -10.50 3.67 87.38
C TYR A 96 -10.55 3.05 88.77
N ARG A 97 -10.59 3.88 89.81
CA ARG A 97 -11.07 3.48 91.14
C ARG A 97 -12.54 3.89 91.27
N TYR A 98 -13.39 2.98 91.73
CA TYR A 98 -14.82 3.22 91.79
C TYR A 98 -15.48 2.71 93.07
N LYS A 99 -16.51 3.43 93.54
CA LYS A 99 -17.36 3.02 94.66
C LYS A 99 -18.75 3.63 94.53
N ALA A 100 -19.73 3.03 95.21
CA ALA A 100 -21.07 3.59 95.29
C ALA A 100 -21.35 4.14 96.69
N PHE A 101 -22.07 5.25 96.78
CA PHE A 101 -22.52 5.82 98.04
C PHE A 101 -23.92 6.40 97.95
N SER A 102 -24.58 6.50 99.10
CA SER A 102 -25.87 7.16 99.26
C SER A 102 -25.79 8.12 100.46
N PRO A 103 -25.97 9.44 100.25
CA PRO A 103 -25.98 10.42 101.34
C PRO A 103 -27.28 10.32 102.15
N ALA A 104 -27.29 10.88 103.35
CA ALA A 104 -28.50 11.01 104.14
C ALA A 104 -29.52 11.93 103.44
N ASN A 105 -30.78 11.50 103.38
CA ASN A 105 -31.85 12.28 102.75
C ASN A 105 -32.21 13.53 103.56
N HIS A 106 -31.98 13.50 104.88
CA HIS A 106 -32.30 14.59 105.78
C HIS A 106 -31.19 14.83 106.79
N PHE A 107 -30.96 16.09 107.16
CA PHE A 107 -29.86 16.49 108.05
C PHE A 107 -29.97 15.92 109.49
N TRP A 108 -31.16 15.51 109.91
CA TRP A 108 -31.42 14.93 111.24
C TRP A 108 -31.22 13.42 111.31
N GLN A 109 -30.90 12.75 110.20
CA GLN A 109 -30.55 11.33 110.24
C GLN A 109 -29.19 11.16 110.92
N ALA A 110 -29.08 10.17 111.80
CA ALA A 110 -27.88 9.97 112.62
C ALA A 110 -26.62 9.60 111.79
N TRP A 111 -26.79 9.17 110.54
CA TRP A 111 -25.71 8.82 109.61
C TRP A 111 -25.60 9.88 108.51
N LYS A 112 -24.39 10.16 108.01
CA LYS A 112 -24.16 11.16 106.95
C LYS A 112 -24.14 10.55 105.54
N LYS A 113 -23.54 9.37 105.39
CA LYS A 113 -23.46 8.63 104.12
C LYS A 113 -23.26 7.14 104.36
N VAL A 114 -23.85 6.32 103.50
CA VAL A 114 -23.55 4.89 103.37
C VAL A 114 -22.68 4.71 102.13
N VAL A 115 -21.55 4.00 102.25
CA VAL A 115 -20.54 3.89 101.18
C VAL A 115 -20.15 2.42 101.03
N SER A 116 -19.93 1.97 99.79
CA SER A 116 -19.34 0.66 99.49
C SER A 116 -17.82 0.66 99.71
N PRO A 117 -17.17 -0.51 99.73
CA PRO A 117 -15.72 -0.58 99.52
C PRO A 117 -15.31 0.04 98.18
N ASP A 118 -14.04 0.46 98.10
CA ASP A 118 -13.43 0.88 96.84
C ASP A 118 -13.08 -0.36 95.98
N TYR A 119 -13.38 -0.29 94.69
CA TYR A 119 -13.07 -1.30 93.68
C TYR A 119 -12.23 -0.68 92.55
N TYR A 120 -11.56 -1.52 91.76
CA TYR A 120 -10.62 -1.08 90.72
C TYR A 120 -10.93 -1.69 89.36
N ILE A 121 -10.84 -0.86 88.33
CA ILE A 121 -10.78 -1.26 86.92
C ILE A 121 -9.32 -1.05 86.49
N SER A 122 -8.66 -2.12 86.06
CA SER A 122 -7.31 -2.04 85.50
C SER A 122 -7.34 -2.39 84.02
N VAL A 123 -6.85 -1.49 83.18
CA VAL A 123 -6.88 -1.59 81.72
C VAL A 123 -5.48 -1.86 81.19
N THR A 124 -5.38 -2.88 80.34
CA THR A 124 -4.13 -3.22 79.66
C THR A 124 -4.20 -2.84 78.18
N ASP A 125 -3.27 -1.99 77.74
CA ASP A 125 -3.19 -1.63 76.32
C ASP A 125 -2.87 -2.84 75.43
N ARG A 126 -3.54 -2.87 74.28
CA ARG A 126 -3.28 -3.80 73.17
C ARG A 126 -2.08 -3.32 72.35
N PRO A 127 -1.38 -4.23 71.63
CA PRO A 127 -0.36 -3.81 70.66
C PRO A 127 -1.00 -3.04 69.51
N ILE A 128 -0.49 -1.85 69.20
CA ILE A 128 -0.89 -1.03 68.04
C ILE A 128 0.32 -0.65 67.20
N MET A 129 0.12 -0.42 65.90
CA MET A 129 1.16 0.03 64.98
C MET A 129 1.34 1.55 65.10
N GLU A 130 2.47 2.00 65.67
CA GLU A 130 2.84 3.43 65.75
C GLU A 130 3.41 3.93 64.41
N GLU A 131 4.26 3.11 63.78
CA GLU A 131 4.85 3.40 62.47
C GLU A 131 4.65 2.18 61.57
N PHE A 132 4.30 2.43 60.31
CA PHE A 132 4.06 1.40 59.32
C PHE A 132 4.40 1.91 57.92
N SER A 133 5.19 1.13 57.19
CA SER A 133 5.49 1.36 55.79
C SER A 133 5.50 0.08 54.98
N ILE A 134 4.91 0.13 53.79
CA ILE A 134 4.98 -0.89 52.75
C ILE A 134 5.89 -0.35 51.65
N THR A 135 6.98 -1.06 51.34
CA THR A 135 7.83 -0.79 50.19
C THR A 135 7.55 -1.84 49.13
N ILE A 136 7.07 -1.41 47.96
CA ILE A 136 6.89 -2.26 46.79
C ILE A 136 8.10 -2.05 45.89
N ILE A 137 8.85 -3.12 45.63
CA ILE A 137 9.98 -3.12 44.71
C ILE A 137 9.50 -3.85 43.44
N PRO A 138 9.26 -3.11 42.33
CA PRO A 138 8.87 -3.72 41.06
C PRO A 138 9.92 -4.71 40.55
N PRO A 139 9.55 -5.67 39.68
CA PRO A 139 10.50 -6.54 39.00
C PRO A 139 11.53 -5.75 38.18
N ASP A 140 12.74 -6.27 38.08
CA ASP A 140 13.87 -5.60 37.41
C ASP A 140 13.56 -5.21 35.95
N TYR A 141 12.79 -6.03 35.22
CA TYR A 141 12.44 -5.78 33.82
C TYR A 141 11.63 -4.48 33.61
N SER A 142 10.88 -4.05 34.63
CA SER A 142 10.02 -2.87 34.53
C SER A 142 10.79 -1.54 34.58
N GLY A 143 12.04 -1.55 35.07
CA GLY A 143 12.85 -0.34 35.27
C GLY A 143 12.26 0.69 36.25
N LEU A 144 11.17 0.35 36.95
CA LEU A 144 10.45 1.27 37.84
C LEU A 144 11.14 1.40 39.20
N PRO A 145 11.18 2.62 39.80
CA PRO A 145 11.71 2.80 41.14
C PRO A 145 10.80 2.17 42.20
N ALA A 146 11.39 1.79 43.34
CA ALA A 146 10.63 1.28 44.48
C ALA A 146 9.67 2.35 45.03
N ASN A 147 8.43 1.95 45.30
CA ASN A 147 7.39 2.82 45.85
C ASN A 147 7.22 2.56 47.35
N ILE A 148 7.25 3.62 48.18
CA ILE A 148 7.07 3.53 49.63
C ILE A 148 5.74 4.15 50.03
N GLN A 149 4.85 3.33 50.54
CA GLN A 149 3.52 3.69 51.00
C GLN A 149 3.45 3.67 52.53
N LYS A 150 2.84 4.69 53.13
CA LYS A 150 2.57 4.77 54.57
C LYS A 150 1.20 4.16 54.90
N GLY A 151 0.98 3.82 56.16
CA GLY A 151 -0.22 3.09 56.62
C GLY A 151 -1.57 3.80 56.54
N ASN A 152 -1.64 4.98 55.94
CA ASN A 152 -2.87 5.73 55.72
C ASN A 152 -3.57 5.41 54.39
N GLN A 153 -2.97 4.59 53.53
CA GLN A 153 -3.53 4.17 52.25
C GLN A 153 -3.84 2.66 52.31
N ALA A 154 -5.11 2.30 52.18
CA ALA A 154 -5.58 0.91 52.28
C ALA A 154 -5.32 0.10 51.00
N ASP A 155 -5.21 0.74 49.84
CA ASP A 155 -5.01 0.05 48.57
C ASP A 155 -3.53 0.09 48.18
N VAL A 156 -2.97 -1.08 47.86
CA VAL A 156 -1.57 -1.28 47.53
C VAL A 156 -1.52 -1.86 46.12
N LYS A 157 -1.00 -1.09 45.17
CA LYS A 157 -0.94 -1.46 43.74
C LYS A 157 0.50 -1.75 43.31
N GLY A 158 0.71 -2.83 42.57
CA GLY A 158 2.04 -3.22 42.11
C GLY A 158 1.98 -4.22 40.96
N LEU A 159 3.10 -4.38 40.23
CA LEU A 159 3.21 -5.38 39.19
C LEU A 159 3.32 -6.78 39.80
N LYS A 160 2.84 -7.78 39.07
CA LYS A 160 3.02 -9.18 39.45
C LYS A 160 4.52 -9.50 39.57
N GLY A 161 4.91 -10.25 40.60
CA GLY A 161 6.31 -10.54 40.91
C GLY A 161 7.04 -9.44 41.70
N SER A 162 6.39 -8.29 41.98
CA SER A 162 6.99 -7.27 42.85
C SER A 162 7.30 -7.83 44.24
N THR A 163 8.43 -7.43 44.82
CA THR A 163 8.75 -7.77 46.21
C THR A 163 8.12 -6.74 47.13
N VAL A 164 7.23 -7.19 48.02
CA VAL A 164 6.60 -6.36 49.04
C VAL A 164 7.39 -6.51 50.33
N ARG A 165 7.96 -5.41 50.83
CA ARG A 165 8.60 -5.34 52.14
C ARG A 165 7.76 -4.51 53.10
N ILE A 166 7.51 -5.05 54.27
CA ILE A 166 6.72 -4.40 55.33
C ILE A 166 7.63 -4.17 56.52
N ASP A 167 7.66 -2.92 56.97
CA ASP A 167 8.40 -2.48 58.14
C ASP A 167 7.42 -1.77 59.10
N LEU A 168 7.36 -2.23 60.35
CA LEU A 168 6.46 -1.66 61.35
C LEU A 168 7.07 -1.57 62.75
N LYS A 169 6.54 -0.65 63.54
CA LYS A 169 6.91 -0.43 64.95
C LYS A 169 5.65 -0.39 65.81
N SER A 170 5.66 -1.18 66.88
CA SER A 170 4.58 -1.29 67.85
C SER A 170 4.84 -0.44 69.09
N ASN A 171 3.77 0.04 69.74
CA ASN A 171 3.85 0.71 71.04
C ASN A 171 4.42 -0.21 72.15
N ARG A 172 4.26 -1.54 71.99
CA ARG A 172 4.64 -2.58 72.95
C ARG A 172 5.63 -3.59 72.35
N PRO A 173 6.48 -4.24 73.16
CA PRO A 173 7.31 -5.37 72.70
C PRO A 173 6.43 -6.52 72.21
N LEU A 174 6.75 -7.06 71.04
CA LEU A 174 5.99 -8.12 70.37
C LEU A 174 6.63 -9.49 70.63
N ASN A 175 5.80 -10.53 70.72
CA ASN A 175 6.20 -11.92 70.81
C ASN A 175 6.09 -12.60 69.44
N LYS A 176 4.94 -12.40 68.78
CA LYS A 176 4.62 -12.96 67.46
C LYS A 176 3.92 -11.94 66.60
N GLY A 177 4.03 -12.13 65.29
CA GLY A 177 3.40 -11.27 64.30
C GLY A 177 3.28 -12.03 62.99
N PHE A 178 2.14 -11.87 62.32
CA PHE A 178 1.82 -12.55 61.07
C PHE A 178 1.24 -11.55 60.07
N LEU A 179 1.68 -11.68 58.82
CA LEU A 179 1.02 -11.12 57.65
C LEU A 179 0.00 -12.15 57.19
N LYS A 180 -1.28 -11.85 57.36
CA LYS A 180 -2.37 -12.72 56.93
C LYS A 180 -2.84 -12.27 55.55
N LEU A 181 -2.49 -13.04 54.52
CA LEU A 181 -2.92 -12.88 53.14
C LEU A 181 -4.11 -13.83 52.92
N ASP A 182 -5.33 -13.30 53.05
CA ASP A 182 -6.57 -14.10 53.07
C ASP A 182 -6.55 -15.23 54.13
N ASN A 183 -6.22 -16.46 53.72
CA ASN A 183 -6.12 -17.65 54.57
C ASN A 183 -4.67 -18.08 54.88
N GLU A 184 -3.67 -17.45 54.27
CA GLU A 184 -2.26 -17.78 54.42
C GLU A 184 -1.60 -16.85 55.45
N GLU A 185 -0.80 -17.42 56.36
CA GLU A 185 -0.14 -16.67 57.43
C GLU A 185 1.38 -16.73 57.26
N LEU A 186 1.99 -15.57 56.98
CA LEU A 186 3.43 -15.43 56.84
C LEU A 186 4.02 -14.78 58.11
N PRO A 187 5.00 -15.41 58.78
CA PRO A 187 5.55 -14.88 60.02
C PRO A 187 6.39 -13.61 59.79
N LEU A 188 6.27 -12.66 60.71
CA LEU A 188 7.13 -11.47 60.79
C LEU A 188 8.37 -11.75 61.64
N THR A 189 9.50 -11.18 61.23
CA THR A 189 10.72 -11.17 62.04
C THR A 189 10.63 -10.04 63.08
N ILE A 190 10.62 -10.40 64.36
CA ILE A 190 10.42 -9.44 65.46
C ILE A 190 11.73 -9.17 66.19
N ARG A 191 11.98 -7.89 66.48
CA ARG A 191 13.06 -7.42 67.35
C ARG A 191 12.52 -6.36 68.31
N GLY A 192 12.14 -6.80 69.51
CA GLY A 192 11.57 -5.94 70.55
C GLY A 192 10.26 -5.32 70.10
N LYS A 193 10.27 -4.00 69.82
CA LYS A 193 9.10 -3.25 69.33
C LYS A 193 8.98 -3.20 67.81
N ARG A 194 9.97 -3.68 67.05
CA ARG A 194 9.97 -3.64 65.58
C ARG A 194 9.62 -5.00 65.01
N ALA A 195 8.87 -5.01 63.91
CA ALA A 195 8.62 -6.20 63.12
C ALA A 195 8.84 -5.89 61.63
N ALA A 196 9.45 -6.83 60.91
CA ALA A 196 9.67 -6.72 59.48
C ALA A 196 9.37 -8.05 58.79
N GLY A 197 8.88 -7.99 57.56
CA GLY A 197 8.64 -9.16 56.73
C GLY A 197 8.40 -8.79 55.28
N GLY A 198 8.16 -9.78 54.45
CA GLY A 198 7.88 -9.54 53.04
C GLY A 198 7.42 -10.79 52.32
N PHE A 199 6.90 -10.59 51.11
CA PHE A 199 6.41 -11.64 50.24
C PHE A 199 6.46 -11.18 48.78
N ILE A 200 6.26 -12.12 47.86
CA ILE A 200 6.21 -11.85 46.42
C ILE A 200 4.74 -11.61 46.03
N PHE A 201 4.49 -10.52 45.32
CA PHE A 201 3.15 -10.11 44.94
C PHE A 201 2.67 -10.88 43.70
N ASN A 202 1.95 -11.98 43.90
CA ASN A 202 1.57 -12.90 42.81
C ASN A 202 0.07 -12.95 42.50
N ARG A 203 -0.78 -12.51 43.43
CA ARG A 203 -2.24 -12.43 43.26
C ARG A 203 -2.81 -11.25 44.03
N ASP A 204 -4.00 -10.82 43.63
CA ASP A 204 -4.84 -9.95 44.45
C ASP A 204 -5.16 -10.66 45.77
N ALA A 205 -5.07 -9.93 46.88
CA ALA A 205 -5.30 -10.49 48.21
C ALA A 205 -5.65 -9.42 49.23
N LEU A 206 -6.34 -9.83 50.29
CA LEU A 206 -6.58 -8.98 51.45
C LEU A 206 -5.48 -9.23 52.50
N LEU A 207 -4.65 -8.22 52.74
CA LEU A 207 -3.61 -8.27 53.75
C LEU A 207 -4.12 -7.72 55.08
N LYS A 208 -4.03 -8.54 56.13
CA LYS A 208 -4.28 -8.14 57.53
C LYS A 208 -3.06 -8.44 58.38
N ILE A 209 -2.71 -7.52 59.26
CA ILE A 209 -1.53 -7.67 60.13
C ILE A 209 -1.99 -8.02 61.53
N GLN A 210 -1.60 -9.21 62.00
CA GLN A 210 -1.90 -9.68 63.34
C GLN A 210 -0.63 -9.60 64.19
N LEU A 211 -0.71 -8.91 65.32
CA LEU A 211 0.38 -8.71 66.26
C LEU A 211 -0.02 -9.28 67.61
N GLU A 212 0.90 -9.98 68.27
CA GLU A 212 0.73 -10.55 69.61
C GLU A 212 1.87 -10.06 70.52
N ASP A 213 1.52 -9.52 71.68
CA ASP A 213 2.51 -9.10 72.69
C ASP A 213 3.02 -10.28 73.54
N ASN A 214 3.99 -10.03 74.42
CA ASN A 214 4.56 -11.05 75.32
C ASN A 214 3.58 -11.66 76.32
N ARG A 215 2.35 -11.13 76.43
CA ARG A 215 1.30 -11.61 77.33
C ARG A 215 0.21 -12.37 76.57
N GLY A 216 0.38 -12.60 75.26
CA GLY A 216 -0.60 -13.28 74.42
C GLY A 216 -1.76 -12.37 73.98
N ILE A 217 -1.64 -11.05 74.14
CA ILE A 217 -2.70 -10.09 73.79
C ILE A 217 -2.50 -9.65 72.34
N THR A 218 -3.56 -9.76 71.52
CA THR A 218 -3.55 -9.39 70.12
C THR A 218 -4.13 -8.00 69.85
N ASN A 219 -3.75 -7.43 68.70
CA ASN A 219 -4.35 -6.19 68.19
C ASN A 219 -5.82 -6.42 67.80
N GLN A 220 -6.68 -5.44 68.09
CA GLN A 220 -8.11 -5.49 67.79
C GLN A 220 -8.37 -4.86 66.40
N ASN A 221 -9.26 -5.48 65.61
CA ASN A 221 -9.68 -5.01 64.29
C ASN A 221 -8.50 -4.63 63.35
N PRO A 222 -7.70 -5.61 62.89
CA PRO A 222 -6.58 -5.32 61.99
C PRO A 222 -7.05 -4.63 60.72
N ILE A 223 -6.37 -3.54 60.34
CA ILE A 223 -6.67 -2.76 59.14
C ILE A 223 -6.50 -3.66 57.91
N PRO A 224 -7.54 -3.82 57.07
CA PRO A 224 -7.43 -4.56 55.82
C PRO A 224 -6.76 -3.69 54.75
N PHE A 225 -5.69 -4.19 54.15
CA PHE A 225 -5.05 -3.61 52.98
C PHE A 225 -5.42 -4.43 51.73
N HIS A 226 -5.98 -3.79 50.70
CA HIS A 226 -6.29 -4.46 49.43
C HIS A 226 -5.05 -4.43 48.54
N LEU A 227 -4.50 -5.61 48.27
CA LEU A 227 -3.43 -5.77 47.31
C LEU A 227 -4.06 -5.98 45.93
N GLN A 228 -3.79 -5.08 44.98
CA GLN A 228 -4.24 -5.18 43.60
C GLN A 228 -3.06 -5.23 42.61
N ILE A 229 -3.04 -6.25 41.76
CA ILE A 229 -2.06 -6.40 40.69
C ILE A 229 -2.43 -5.48 39.53
N LEU A 230 -1.43 -4.75 39.06
CA LEU A 230 -1.51 -4.04 37.79
C LEU A 230 -1.16 -5.01 36.66
N PRO A 231 -2.05 -5.21 35.67
CA PRO A 231 -1.73 -6.04 34.53
C PRO A 231 -0.67 -5.34 33.68
N ASP A 232 0.28 -6.15 33.25
CA ASP A 232 1.28 -5.82 32.25
C ASP A 232 0.67 -6.08 30.87
N LEU A 233 0.72 -5.11 29.97
CA LEU A 233 0.01 -5.18 28.69
C LEU A 233 0.80 -6.01 27.67
N ASN A 234 0.18 -6.33 26.53
CA ASN A 234 0.91 -6.93 25.42
C ASN A 234 1.58 -5.81 24.61
N PRO A 235 2.72 -6.09 23.95
CA PRO A 235 3.33 -5.14 23.03
C PRO A 235 2.39 -4.89 21.84
N ASP A 236 2.36 -3.66 21.36
CA ASP A 236 1.64 -3.24 20.16
C ASP A 236 2.59 -3.12 18.97
N MET A 237 2.11 -3.46 17.78
CA MET A 237 2.89 -3.45 16.55
C MET A 237 2.05 -3.04 15.36
N ARG A 238 2.55 -2.05 14.61
CA ARG A 238 1.98 -1.61 13.34
C ARG A 238 3.00 -1.81 12.22
N VAL A 239 2.59 -2.57 11.20
CA VAL A 239 3.37 -2.75 9.97
C VAL A 239 3.08 -1.57 9.05
N ILE A 240 4.11 -0.80 8.69
CA ILE A 240 4.02 0.32 7.74
C ILE A 240 4.39 -0.16 6.34
N GLN A 241 5.42 -1.01 6.26
CA GLN A 241 5.89 -1.69 5.06
C GLN A 241 6.38 -3.10 5.48
N PRO A 242 6.14 -4.16 4.71
CA PRO A 242 5.65 -4.24 3.32
C PRO A 242 4.12 -4.23 3.15
N ALA A 243 3.66 -4.18 1.89
CA ALA A 243 2.26 -4.43 1.54
C ALA A 243 1.88 -5.90 1.81
N PRO A 244 0.57 -6.23 2.00
CA PRO A 244 0.12 -7.59 2.30
C PRO A 244 0.59 -8.66 1.31
N ILE A 245 0.72 -8.30 0.04
CA ILE A 245 1.28 -9.14 -1.03
C ILE A 245 2.41 -8.37 -1.69
N VAL A 246 3.56 -9.01 -1.85
CA VAL A 246 4.75 -8.46 -2.52
C VAL A 246 5.21 -9.42 -3.60
N GLU A 247 5.40 -8.93 -4.82
CA GLU A 247 6.12 -9.65 -5.86
C GLU A 247 7.62 -9.39 -5.72
N LEU A 248 8.39 -10.46 -5.61
CA LEU A 248 9.83 -10.41 -5.42
C LEU A 248 10.52 -10.20 -6.76
N GLY A 249 11.40 -9.19 -6.81
CA GLY A 249 12.33 -9.01 -7.92
C GLY A 249 13.50 -10.00 -7.88
N THR A 250 14.44 -9.84 -8.81
CA THR A 250 15.65 -10.68 -8.89
C THR A 250 16.57 -10.56 -7.68
N ASP A 251 16.47 -9.48 -6.93
CA ASP A 251 17.21 -9.24 -5.69
C ASP A 251 16.59 -9.94 -4.46
N GLN A 252 15.32 -10.35 -4.56
CA GLN A 252 14.55 -11.02 -3.50
C GLN A 252 14.65 -10.31 -2.13
N LEU A 253 14.55 -8.98 -2.14
CA LEU A 253 14.64 -8.16 -0.93
C LEU A 253 13.25 -7.67 -0.48
N ILE A 254 12.96 -7.81 0.82
CA ILE A 254 11.76 -7.23 1.43
C ILE A 254 12.16 -6.09 2.38
N PRO A 255 11.83 -4.82 2.06
CA PRO A 255 11.96 -3.73 3.00
C PRO A 255 10.92 -3.87 4.12
N ILE A 256 11.39 -3.82 5.36
CA ILE A 256 10.58 -3.93 6.57
C ILE A 256 10.62 -2.59 7.29
N HIS A 257 9.45 -2.00 7.50
CA HIS A 257 9.25 -0.82 8.35
C HIS A 257 8.13 -1.09 9.35
N LEU A 258 8.52 -1.27 10.60
CA LEU A 258 7.61 -1.55 11.71
C LEU A 258 7.63 -0.39 12.71
N LYS A 259 6.49 -0.15 13.35
CA LYS A 259 6.39 0.66 14.55
C LYS A 259 5.95 -0.21 15.70
N ILE A 260 6.77 -0.31 16.74
CA ILE A 260 6.50 -1.13 17.93
C ILE A 260 6.39 -0.25 19.17
N GLU A 261 5.45 -0.57 20.06
CA GLU A 261 5.20 0.16 21.31
C GLU A 261 4.94 -0.83 22.46
N ASP A 262 5.51 -0.58 23.65
CA ASP A 262 5.32 -1.39 24.85
C ASP A 262 5.42 -0.52 26.12
N ASP A 263 4.95 -0.99 27.27
CA ASP A 263 5.01 -0.25 28.54
C ASP A 263 6.28 -0.48 29.36
N PHE A 264 7.03 -1.56 29.11
CA PHE A 264 8.28 -1.89 29.83
C PHE A 264 9.47 -2.26 28.93
N GLY A 265 9.25 -2.53 27.66
CA GLY A 265 10.28 -2.76 26.65
C GLY A 265 10.17 -4.13 25.96
N PHE A 266 11.15 -4.44 25.12
CA PHE A 266 11.09 -5.57 24.20
C PHE A 266 12.18 -6.61 24.51
N SER A 267 11.90 -7.89 24.24
CA SER A 267 12.92 -8.95 24.29
C SER A 267 13.38 -9.36 22.88
N THR A 268 12.44 -9.66 21.99
CA THR A 268 12.69 -10.26 20.68
C THR A 268 11.74 -9.68 19.64
N LEU A 269 12.29 -9.40 18.45
CA LEU A 269 11.53 -9.13 17.23
C LEU A 269 12.00 -10.14 16.18
N GLN A 270 11.06 -10.83 15.54
CA GLN A 270 11.37 -11.86 14.56
C GLN A 270 10.30 -11.97 13.48
N VAL A 271 10.67 -12.57 12.36
CA VAL A 271 9.75 -12.97 11.29
C VAL A 271 9.57 -14.48 11.38
N GLY A 272 8.36 -14.94 11.62
CA GLY A 272 7.98 -16.34 11.40
C GLY A 272 7.57 -16.50 9.95
N TYR A 273 8.16 -17.46 9.24
CA TYR A 273 7.84 -17.68 7.83
C TYR A 273 7.77 -19.16 7.47
N GLU A 274 6.99 -19.46 6.44
CA GLU A 274 6.90 -20.76 5.79
C GLU A 274 7.04 -20.57 4.27
N ILE A 275 7.73 -21.49 3.61
CA ILE A 275 7.80 -21.54 2.16
C ILE A 275 6.71 -22.51 1.70
N GLN A 276 5.75 -21.99 0.96
CA GLN A 276 4.74 -22.77 0.28
C GLN A 276 5.18 -22.97 -1.16
N ARG A 277 5.37 -24.24 -1.52
CA ARG A 277 5.67 -24.66 -2.89
C ARG A 277 4.38 -24.98 -3.64
N PRO A 278 4.41 -24.98 -4.99
CA PRO A 278 3.27 -25.35 -5.82
C PRO A 278 2.70 -26.73 -5.48
N SER A 279 1.39 -26.93 -5.66
CA SER A 279 0.68 -28.14 -5.26
C SER A 279 1.15 -29.44 -5.94
N TYR A 280 1.82 -29.33 -7.08
CA TYR A 280 2.40 -30.46 -7.81
C TYR A 280 3.77 -30.93 -7.24
N ILE A 281 4.28 -30.22 -6.22
CA ILE A 281 5.45 -30.58 -5.41
C ILE A 281 4.95 -31.02 -4.02
N GLU A 282 5.14 -32.30 -3.68
CA GLU A 282 4.91 -32.80 -2.33
C GLU A 282 6.08 -32.39 -1.43
N ASP A 283 5.89 -31.37 -0.59
CA ASP A 283 6.86 -30.92 0.43
C ASP A 283 6.14 -30.57 1.74
N GLU A 284 6.77 -30.89 2.88
CA GLU A 284 6.25 -30.51 4.20
C GLU A 284 6.76 -29.11 4.54
N SER A 285 5.88 -28.10 4.52
CA SER A 285 6.24 -26.73 4.90
C SER A 285 6.69 -26.68 6.36
N LEU A 286 7.94 -26.26 6.57
CA LEU A 286 8.53 -26.05 7.89
C LEU A 286 8.48 -24.56 8.26
N ILE A 287 7.98 -24.27 9.46
CA ILE A 287 8.02 -22.91 10.01
C ILE A 287 9.46 -22.60 10.42
N SER A 288 10.02 -21.54 9.83
CA SER A 288 11.35 -21.02 10.09
C SER A 288 11.27 -19.61 10.69
N ILE A 289 12.37 -19.17 11.30
CA ILE A 289 12.42 -17.87 12.01
C ILE A 289 13.61 -17.06 11.50
N PHE A 290 13.35 -15.80 11.18
CA PHE A 290 14.38 -14.80 10.88
C PHE A 290 14.41 -13.72 11.99
N PRO A 291 15.47 -13.62 12.80
CA PRO A 291 15.54 -12.64 13.87
C PRO A 291 15.84 -11.23 13.34
N ILE A 292 15.16 -10.22 13.89
CA ILE A 292 15.43 -8.80 13.63
C ILE A 292 16.07 -8.19 14.88
N ASN A 293 17.26 -7.61 14.71
CA ASN A 293 17.97 -6.96 15.81
C ASN A 293 17.33 -5.61 16.15
N LEU A 294 16.97 -5.42 17.43
CA LEU A 294 16.53 -4.14 17.99
C LEU A 294 17.74 -3.37 18.52
N GLU A 295 17.90 -2.11 18.11
CA GLU A 295 19.02 -1.25 18.54
C GLU A 295 18.97 -0.97 20.05
N ASN A 296 17.79 -0.69 20.60
CA ASN A 296 17.58 -0.45 22.02
C ASN A 296 16.31 -1.13 22.54
N LYS A 297 16.49 -2.16 23.36
CA LYS A 297 15.38 -2.96 23.91
C LYS A 297 14.54 -2.25 24.98
N ASN A 298 15.05 -1.15 25.55
CA ASN A 298 14.38 -0.43 26.63
C ASN A 298 13.58 0.79 26.15
N ASP A 299 13.66 1.14 24.86
CA ASP A 299 12.84 2.21 24.31
C ASP A 299 11.39 1.74 24.15
N LEU A 300 10.48 2.39 24.88
CA LEU A 300 9.05 2.06 24.94
C LEU A 300 8.30 2.25 23.61
N SER A 301 8.89 2.98 22.67
CA SER A 301 8.36 3.19 21.32
C SER A 301 9.52 3.41 20.37
N GLN A 302 9.57 2.64 19.28
CA GLN A 302 10.62 2.75 18.27
C GLN A 302 10.13 2.34 16.88
N GLU A 303 10.75 2.92 15.86
CA GLU A 303 10.59 2.50 14.46
C GLU A 303 11.75 1.58 14.07
N VAL A 304 11.42 0.40 13.54
CA VAL A 304 12.41 -0.57 13.08
C VAL A 304 12.39 -0.56 11.56
N LYS A 305 13.54 -0.23 10.95
CA LYS A 305 13.75 -0.25 9.50
C LYS A 305 14.88 -1.21 9.17
N THR A 306 14.57 -2.26 8.41
CA THR A 306 15.55 -3.27 7.97
C THR A 306 15.18 -3.81 6.59
N ILE A 307 16.06 -4.60 6.01
CA ILE A 307 15.83 -5.32 4.76
C ILE A 307 16.00 -6.80 5.05
N TRP A 308 15.01 -7.60 4.70
CA TRP A 308 15.09 -9.05 4.74
C TRP A 308 15.49 -9.59 3.37
N ASN A 309 16.66 -10.23 3.28
CA ASN A 309 17.18 -10.84 2.07
C ASN A 309 16.78 -12.31 2.01
N LEU A 310 16.05 -12.70 0.97
CA LEU A 310 15.52 -14.05 0.79
C LEU A 310 16.36 -14.93 -0.15
N VAL A 311 17.44 -14.40 -0.75
CA VAL A 311 18.26 -15.13 -1.74
C VAL A 311 18.81 -16.45 -1.17
N GLU A 312 19.16 -16.47 0.12
CA GLU A 312 19.67 -17.68 0.80
C GLU A 312 18.62 -18.78 0.96
N LEU A 313 17.33 -18.46 0.84
CA LEU A 313 16.24 -19.44 0.91
C LEU A 313 16.14 -20.27 -0.38
N GLY A 314 16.83 -19.87 -1.45
CA GLY A 314 16.82 -20.57 -2.72
C GLY A 314 15.44 -20.62 -3.35
N LEU A 315 14.65 -19.55 -3.21
CA LEU A 315 13.31 -19.46 -3.77
C LEU A 315 13.36 -19.61 -5.28
N MET A 316 12.50 -20.46 -5.80
CA MET A 316 12.31 -20.66 -7.23
C MET A 316 11.03 -19.94 -7.67
N PRO A 317 10.88 -19.65 -8.98
CA PRO A 317 9.61 -19.18 -9.51
C PRO A 317 8.43 -20.05 -9.05
N GLU A 318 7.28 -19.41 -8.78
CA GLU A 318 6.06 -19.98 -8.18
C GLU A 318 6.15 -20.29 -6.67
N ASP A 319 7.28 -20.07 -6.00
CA ASP A 319 7.34 -20.19 -4.54
C ASP A 319 6.67 -18.98 -3.87
N GLU A 320 5.87 -19.26 -2.84
CA GLU A 320 5.28 -18.25 -1.97
C GLU A 320 5.91 -18.33 -0.57
N VAL A 321 6.43 -17.22 -0.07
CA VAL A 321 6.82 -17.08 1.34
C VAL A 321 5.67 -16.45 2.09
N ARG A 322 5.02 -17.22 2.97
CA ARG A 322 4.03 -16.70 3.91
C ARG A 322 4.74 -16.35 5.20
N TYR A 323 4.60 -15.12 5.67
CA TYR A 323 5.31 -14.66 6.85
C TYR A 323 4.49 -13.71 7.70
N HIS A 324 4.84 -13.61 8.97
CA HIS A 324 4.28 -12.65 9.90
C HIS A 324 5.36 -12.16 10.86
N PHE A 325 5.16 -10.97 11.40
CA PHE A 325 6.04 -10.39 12.39
C PHE A 325 5.58 -10.80 13.79
N GLU A 326 6.54 -11.11 14.65
CA GLU A 326 6.32 -11.45 16.05
C GLU A 326 7.17 -10.55 16.93
N VAL A 327 6.53 -9.83 17.85
CA VAL A 327 7.20 -9.01 18.87
C VAL A 327 6.88 -9.56 20.25
N TYR A 328 7.91 -9.63 21.09
CA TYR A 328 7.85 -10.12 22.45
C TYR A 328 8.26 -9.03 23.43
N ASP A 329 7.51 -8.87 24.53
CA ASP A 329 7.89 -7.98 25.63
C ASP A 329 9.06 -8.57 26.45
N ASN A 330 9.49 -7.86 27.50
CA ASN A 330 10.54 -8.29 28.41
C ASN A 330 10.02 -8.91 29.74
N ASP A 331 8.75 -9.33 29.82
CA ASP A 331 8.16 -9.91 31.05
C ASP A 331 8.72 -11.31 31.33
N VAL A 332 9.79 -11.39 32.11
CA VAL A 332 10.38 -12.66 32.55
C VAL A 332 9.61 -13.34 33.69
N VAL A 333 8.63 -12.66 34.31
CA VAL A 333 7.89 -13.14 35.48
C VAL A 333 6.69 -13.98 35.06
N SER A 334 5.87 -13.47 34.13
CA SER A 334 4.75 -14.23 33.56
C SER A 334 5.16 -15.03 32.32
N GLY A 335 6.34 -14.74 31.76
CA GLY A 335 6.79 -15.21 30.47
C GLY A 335 6.54 -14.14 29.40
N PRO A 336 7.47 -13.95 28.43
CA PRO A 336 7.34 -12.88 27.47
C PRO A 336 6.01 -12.95 26.71
N LYS A 337 5.20 -11.90 26.78
CA LYS A 337 3.93 -11.83 26.04
C LYS A 337 4.23 -11.51 24.59
N LYS A 338 3.44 -12.09 23.69
CA LYS A 338 3.65 -12.03 22.24
C LYS A 338 2.51 -11.27 21.55
N SER A 339 2.86 -10.45 20.58
CA SER A 339 1.94 -9.89 19.59
C SER A 339 2.36 -10.31 18.18
N ILE A 340 1.38 -10.64 17.33
CA ILE A 340 1.58 -11.18 15.98
C ILE A 340 0.86 -10.27 14.98
N SER A 341 1.51 -9.96 13.86
CA SER A 341 0.85 -9.26 12.75
C SER A 341 -0.13 -10.15 11.99
N SER A 342 -0.83 -9.57 11.00
CA SER A 342 -1.42 -10.35 9.91
C SER A 342 -0.35 -11.13 9.14
N THR A 343 -0.78 -12.14 8.38
CA THR A 343 0.07 -12.85 7.42
C THR A 343 0.29 -12.01 6.17
N PHE A 344 1.53 -11.98 5.71
CA PHE A 344 1.99 -11.35 4.47
C PHE A 344 2.47 -12.45 3.51
N ILE A 345 2.40 -12.18 2.22
CA ILE A 345 2.79 -13.13 1.17
C ILE A 345 3.83 -12.46 0.28
N ALA A 346 4.98 -13.10 0.09
CA ALA A 346 5.95 -12.70 -0.92
C ALA A 346 6.06 -13.80 -1.98
N LYS A 347 5.85 -13.45 -3.24
CA LYS A 347 5.81 -14.41 -4.35
C LYS A 347 6.97 -14.17 -5.29
N VAL A 348 7.60 -15.24 -5.77
CA VAL A 348 8.54 -15.16 -6.90
C VAL A 348 7.74 -15.42 -8.17
N PRO A 349 7.40 -14.40 -8.98
CA PRO A 349 6.61 -14.61 -10.19
C PRO A 349 7.41 -15.45 -11.20
N SER A 350 6.73 -16.38 -11.86
CA SER A 350 7.26 -17.06 -13.04
C SER A 350 7.15 -16.18 -14.28
N LEU A 351 7.90 -16.52 -15.33
CA LEU A 351 7.78 -15.83 -16.61
C LEU A 351 6.36 -15.97 -17.17
N GLY A 352 5.73 -17.14 -16.98
CA GLY A 352 4.33 -17.37 -17.33
C GLY A 352 3.35 -16.50 -16.54
N ASP A 353 3.57 -16.27 -15.24
CA ASP A 353 2.73 -15.37 -14.43
C ASP A 353 2.80 -13.93 -14.95
N LEU A 354 4.00 -13.48 -15.34
CA LEU A 354 4.20 -12.14 -15.90
C LEU A 354 3.49 -11.96 -17.24
N PHE A 355 3.55 -12.97 -18.13
CA PHE A 355 2.79 -12.95 -19.38
C PHE A 355 1.28 -13.00 -19.13
N THR A 356 0.81 -13.88 -18.25
CA THR A 356 -0.62 -14.01 -17.94
C THR A 356 -1.20 -12.71 -17.37
N ALA A 357 -0.51 -12.10 -16.40
CA ALA A 357 -0.93 -10.83 -15.81
C ALA A 357 -0.98 -9.70 -16.85
N MET A 358 -0.04 -9.68 -17.79
CA MET A 358 -0.04 -8.74 -18.90
C MET A 358 -1.20 -9.00 -19.86
N GLU A 359 -1.42 -10.23 -20.26
CA GLU A 359 -2.49 -10.61 -21.19
C GLU A 359 -3.88 -10.30 -20.66
N GLU A 360 -4.11 -10.50 -19.36
CA GLU A 360 -5.36 -10.09 -18.70
C GLU A 360 -5.60 -8.58 -18.84
N GLN A 361 -4.54 -7.75 -18.75
CA GLN A 361 -4.65 -6.30 -18.97
C GLN A 361 -4.89 -5.97 -20.45
N GLU A 362 -4.26 -6.69 -21.37
CA GLU A 362 -4.45 -6.50 -22.81
C GLU A 362 -5.86 -6.90 -23.27
N ASP A 363 -6.40 -8.01 -22.77
CA ASP A 363 -7.77 -8.44 -23.09
C ASP A 363 -8.81 -7.46 -22.53
N GLN A 364 -8.61 -6.96 -21.31
CA GLN A 364 -9.43 -5.87 -20.77
C GLN A 364 -9.37 -4.62 -21.64
N MET A 365 -8.18 -4.24 -22.10
CA MET A 365 -8.01 -3.09 -22.98
C MET A 365 -8.70 -3.29 -24.33
N ILE A 366 -8.64 -4.48 -24.93
CA ILE A 366 -9.37 -4.81 -26.17
C ILE A 366 -10.88 -4.65 -25.95
N ASP A 367 -11.42 -5.22 -24.87
CA ASP A 367 -12.84 -5.17 -24.57
C ASP A 367 -13.32 -3.72 -24.35
N GLU A 368 -12.53 -2.91 -23.63
CA GLU A 368 -12.79 -1.48 -23.44
C GLU A 368 -12.72 -0.71 -24.77
N LEU A 369 -11.73 -0.98 -25.62
CA LEU A 369 -11.60 -0.34 -26.94
C LEU A 369 -12.79 -0.63 -27.85
N ILE A 370 -13.28 -1.87 -27.88
CA ILE A 370 -14.46 -2.25 -28.66
C ILE A 370 -15.69 -1.50 -28.14
N LEU A 371 -15.88 -1.46 -26.82
CA LEU A 371 -16.97 -0.72 -26.19
C LEU A 371 -16.94 0.77 -26.57
N HIS A 372 -15.80 1.43 -26.42
CA HIS A 372 -15.65 2.86 -26.72
C HIS A 372 -15.79 3.16 -28.21
N SER A 373 -15.34 2.26 -29.09
CA SER A 373 -15.56 2.38 -30.54
C SER A 373 -17.05 2.32 -30.90
N ASP A 374 -17.81 1.39 -30.29
CA ASP A 374 -19.27 1.28 -30.49
C ASP A 374 -20.02 2.52 -29.98
N GLU A 375 -19.60 3.09 -28.85
CA GLU A 375 -20.17 4.35 -28.31
C GLU A 375 -19.89 5.54 -29.25
N ILE A 376 -18.68 5.64 -29.81
CA ILE A 376 -18.32 6.68 -30.78
C ILE A 376 -19.17 6.59 -32.06
N ASP A 377 -19.38 5.38 -32.61
CA ASP A 377 -20.29 5.15 -33.75
C ASP A 377 -21.75 5.54 -33.39
N GLY A 378 -22.17 5.24 -32.15
CA GLY A 378 -23.46 5.67 -31.62
C GLY A 378 -23.63 7.19 -31.60
N ILE A 379 -22.62 7.91 -31.10
CA ILE A 379 -22.57 9.38 -31.05
C ILE A 379 -22.60 9.97 -32.46
N GLN A 380 -21.79 9.44 -33.39
CA GLN A 380 -21.77 9.87 -34.78
C GLN A 380 -23.18 9.77 -35.40
N LYS A 381 -23.85 8.63 -35.26
CA LYS A 381 -25.22 8.43 -35.77
C LYS A 381 -26.22 9.40 -35.14
N GLN A 382 -26.05 9.76 -33.86
CA GLN A 382 -26.88 10.77 -33.21
C GLN A 382 -26.68 12.15 -33.83
N LEU A 383 -25.43 12.57 -34.08
CA LEU A 383 -25.11 13.83 -34.75
C LEU A 383 -25.69 13.91 -36.17
N GLU A 384 -25.56 12.85 -36.97
CA GLU A 384 -26.15 12.79 -38.32
C GLU A 384 -27.68 12.89 -38.29
N ASN A 385 -28.34 12.19 -37.36
CA ASN A 385 -29.79 12.26 -37.22
C ASN A 385 -30.25 13.65 -36.80
N MET A 386 -29.57 14.29 -35.84
CA MET A 386 -29.85 15.66 -35.44
C MET A 386 -29.68 16.63 -36.62
N GLN A 387 -28.63 16.48 -37.44
CA GLN A 387 -28.43 17.28 -38.64
C GLN A 387 -29.59 17.14 -39.65
N LEU A 388 -30.09 15.91 -39.86
CA LEU A 388 -31.24 15.64 -40.72
C LEU A 388 -32.56 16.22 -40.19
N GLU A 389 -32.73 16.30 -38.88
CA GLU A 389 -33.88 16.95 -38.25
C GLU A 389 -33.81 18.48 -38.38
N MET A 390 -32.63 19.07 -38.23
CA MET A 390 -32.41 20.51 -38.41
C MET A 390 -32.68 20.98 -39.83
N LEU A 391 -32.48 20.14 -40.85
CA LEU A 391 -32.88 20.44 -42.23
C LEU A 391 -34.40 20.66 -42.40
N LYS A 392 -35.22 20.26 -41.41
CA LYS A 392 -36.68 20.38 -41.43
C LYS A 392 -37.20 21.58 -40.64
N SER A 393 -36.36 22.29 -39.87
CA SER A 393 -36.75 23.41 -39.01
C SER A 393 -35.89 24.66 -39.26
N ASP A 394 -36.52 25.84 -39.19
CA ASP A 394 -35.83 27.12 -39.39
C ASP A 394 -35.21 27.70 -38.08
N ARG A 395 -35.40 27.00 -36.94
CA ARG A 395 -34.96 27.42 -35.60
C ARG A 395 -34.63 26.21 -34.73
N LEU A 396 -33.68 26.41 -33.82
CA LEU A 396 -33.32 25.45 -32.76
C LEU A 396 -34.36 25.50 -31.64
N ASP A 397 -34.93 24.36 -31.27
CA ASP A 397 -35.76 24.24 -30.05
C ASP A 397 -34.88 23.94 -28.83
N TRP A 398 -35.38 24.24 -27.63
CA TRP A 398 -34.65 24.02 -26.37
C TRP A 398 -34.29 22.54 -26.16
N ASP A 399 -35.20 21.64 -26.51
CA ASP A 399 -34.95 20.18 -26.45
C ASP A 399 -33.76 19.77 -27.36
N GLN A 400 -33.61 20.40 -28.53
CA GLN A 400 -32.50 20.13 -29.46
C GLN A 400 -31.17 20.69 -28.95
N GLN A 401 -31.20 21.85 -28.29
CA GLN A 401 -30.01 22.42 -27.66
C GLN A 401 -29.50 21.52 -26.53
N GLN A 402 -30.40 21.07 -25.65
CA GLN A 402 -30.03 20.18 -24.54
C GLN A 402 -29.44 18.86 -25.09
N GLN A 403 -30.04 18.30 -26.14
CA GLN A 403 -29.54 17.07 -26.74
C GLN A 403 -28.11 17.24 -27.30
N MET A 404 -27.78 18.38 -27.89
CA MET A 404 -26.41 18.66 -28.37
C MET A 404 -25.42 18.85 -27.21
N GLU A 405 -25.83 19.49 -26.12
CA GLU A 405 -25.01 19.61 -24.90
C GLU A 405 -24.74 18.23 -24.28
N GLU A 406 -25.73 17.34 -24.25
CA GLU A 406 -25.58 15.95 -23.80
C GLU A 406 -24.64 15.14 -24.71
N THR A 407 -24.78 15.25 -26.03
CA THR A 407 -23.88 14.58 -26.99
C THR A 407 -22.45 15.11 -26.89
N LEU A 408 -22.24 16.41 -26.67
CA LEU A 408 -20.91 16.98 -26.43
C LEU A 408 -20.29 16.43 -25.13
N ALA A 409 -21.08 16.28 -24.07
CA ALA A 409 -20.61 15.67 -22.83
C ALA A 409 -20.21 14.20 -23.03
N GLN A 410 -20.95 13.44 -23.84
CA GLN A 410 -20.59 12.08 -24.23
C GLN A 410 -19.25 12.04 -25.00
N VAL A 411 -19.07 12.90 -26.01
CA VAL A 411 -17.78 13.02 -26.73
C VAL A 411 -16.62 13.32 -25.77
N GLN A 412 -16.84 14.18 -24.77
CA GLN A 412 -15.82 14.49 -23.76
C GLN A 412 -15.45 13.27 -22.91
N GLN A 413 -16.46 12.50 -22.51
CA GLN A 413 -16.29 11.29 -21.72
C GLN A 413 -15.49 10.24 -22.50
N GLU A 414 -15.82 10.02 -23.78
CA GLU A 414 -15.10 9.08 -24.64
C GLU A 414 -13.65 9.52 -24.88
N ALA A 415 -13.40 10.82 -25.07
CA ALA A 415 -12.04 11.35 -25.18
C ALA A 415 -11.19 11.09 -23.92
N GLU A 416 -11.76 11.25 -22.72
CA GLU A 416 -11.05 10.95 -21.47
C GLU A 416 -10.85 9.44 -21.26
N ALA A 417 -11.81 8.61 -21.71
CA ALA A 417 -11.67 7.15 -21.67
C ALA A 417 -10.55 6.65 -22.58
N LEU A 418 -10.47 7.13 -23.82
CA LEU A 418 -9.38 6.85 -24.75
C LEU A 418 -8.01 7.28 -24.20
N LYS A 419 -7.95 8.39 -23.46
CA LYS A 419 -6.73 8.83 -22.78
C LYS A 419 -6.29 7.87 -21.68
N LYS A 420 -7.22 7.35 -20.87
CA LYS A 420 -6.91 6.32 -19.86
C LYS A 420 -6.42 5.02 -20.50
N LEU A 421 -6.97 4.65 -21.66
CA LEU A 421 -6.49 3.51 -22.43
C LEU A 421 -5.03 3.70 -22.89
N ALA A 422 -4.68 4.90 -23.35
CA ALA A 422 -3.29 5.25 -23.70
C ALA A 422 -2.34 5.12 -22.50
N GLU A 423 -2.76 5.59 -21.31
CA GLU A 423 -2.01 5.47 -20.06
C GLU A 423 -1.86 4.01 -19.60
N SER A 424 -2.91 3.20 -19.77
CA SER A 424 -2.90 1.75 -19.48
C SER A 424 -1.91 1.00 -20.38
N MET A 425 -1.94 1.30 -21.69
CA MET A 425 -0.97 0.75 -22.65
C MET A 425 0.47 1.13 -22.29
N GLU A 426 0.71 2.37 -21.85
CA GLU A 426 2.03 2.78 -21.39
C GLU A 426 2.49 1.95 -20.17
N ALA A 427 1.59 1.70 -19.22
CA ALA A 427 1.89 0.88 -18.05
C ALA A 427 2.22 -0.59 -18.43
N ILE A 428 1.46 -1.17 -19.36
CA ILE A 428 1.72 -2.51 -19.93
C ILE A 428 3.12 -2.55 -20.55
N ASN A 429 3.44 -1.58 -21.41
CA ASN A 429 4.73 -1.49 -22.08
C ASN A 429 5.90 -1.34 -21.09
N GLN A 430 5.74 -0.51 -20.05
CA GLN A 430 6.77 -0.33 -19.02
C GLN A 430 6.98 -1.61 -18.20
N SER A 431 5.92 -2.35 -17.88
CA SER A 431 6.00 -3.63 -17.17
C SER A 431 6.74 -4.67 -18.01
N ALA A 432 6.38 -4.81 -19.29
CA ALA A 432 7.02 -5.72 -20.22
C ALA A 432 8.52 -5.40 -20.42
N GLU A 433 8.88 -4.12 -20.55
CA GLU A 433 10.27 -3.68 -20.71
C GLU A 433 11.09 -3.93 -19.45
N LYS A 434 10.54 -3.64 -18.26
CA LYS A 434 11.20 -3.86 -16.96
C LYS A 434 11.61 -5.31 -16.78
N HIS A 435 10.78 -6.24 -17.24
CA HIS A 435 11.02 -7.68 -17.10
C HIS A 435 11.64 -8.32 -18.36
N SER A 436 11.90 -7.53 -19.42
CA SER A 436 12.44 -8.00 -20.70
C SER A 436 11.66 -9.18 -21.28
N LEU A 437 10.33 -9.10 -21.22
CA LEU A 437 9.44 -10.21 -21.58
C LEU A 437 9.48 -10.55 -23.08
N PHE A 438 9.72 -9.55 -23.93
CA PHE A 438 9.65 -9.69 -25.38
C PHE A 438 10.96 -9.38 -26.08
N SER A 439 11.07 -9.86 -27.33
CA SER A 439 12.11 -9.43 -28.25
C SER A 439 12.08 -7.91 -28.47
N ASN A 440 13.24 -7.32 -28.75
CA ASN A 440 13.35 -5.88 -29.02
C ASN A 440 12.45 -5.44 -30.19
N ASP A 441 12.23 -6.29 -31.18
CA ASP A 441 11.34 -6.03 -32.32
C ASP A 441 9.88 -5.91 -31.87
N LEU A 442 9.41 -6.85 -31.04
CA LEU A 442 8.05 -6.85 -30.53
C LEU A 442 7.79 -5.70 -29.54
N MET A 443 8.74 -5.42 -28.64
CA MET A 443 8.66 -4.23 -27.76
C MET A 443 8.54 -2.93 -28.56
N GLN A 444 9.21 -2.85 -29.70
CA GLN A 444 9.16 -1.69 -30.58
C GLN A 444 7.77 -1.54 -31.21
N LYS A 445 7.17 -2.64 -31.70
CA LYS A 445 5.79 -2.67 -32.21
C LYS A 445 4.73 -2.26 -31.17
N PHE A 446 4.91 -2.66 -29.91
CA PHE A 446 4.03 -2.24 -28.81
C PHE A 446 4.13 -0.74 -28.49
N LYS A 447 5.33 -0.16 -28.57
CA LYS A 447 5.52 1.30 -28.44
C LYS A 447 4.86 2.05 -29.60
N GLU A 448 4.89 1.49 -30.82
CA GLU A 448 4.22 2.06 -31.99
C GLU A 448 2.69 2.02 -31.87
N LEU A 449 2.13 0.94 -31.30
CA LEU A 449 0.71 0.87 -30.96
C LEU A 449 0.33 1.96 -29.96
N GLN A 450 1.15 2.19 -28.93
CA GLN A 450 0.94 3.28 -27.98
C GLN A 450 0.97 4.67 -28.66
N GLU A 451 1.87 4.88 -29.63
CA GLU A 451 1.88 6.11 -30.44
C GLU A 451 0.58 6.26 -31.24
N LEU A 452 0.06 5.18 -31.85
CA LEU A 452 -1.21 5.22 -32.58
C LEU A 452 -2.39 5.60 -31.67
N VAL A 453 -2.48 5.06 -30.46
CA VAL A 453 -3.54 5.46 -29.50
C VAL A 453 -3.44 6.95 -29.17
N ASN A 454 -2.22 7.47 -29.00
CA ASN A 454 -2.02 8.91 -28.79
C ASN A 454 -2.36 9.75 -30.03
N GLU A 455 -2.19 9.21 -31.25
CA GLU A 455 -2.58 9.87 -32.50
C GLU A 455 -4.10 9.92 -32.69
N ILE A 456 -4.85 8.93 -32.17
CA ILE A 456 -6.32 8.92 -32.19
C ILE A 456 -6.89 10.08 -31.36
N LEU A 457 -6.18 10.47 -30.29
CA LEU A 457 -6.51 11.59 -29.40
C LEU A 457 -6.02 12.94 -29.97
N ASN A 458 -6.56 13.36 -31.11
CA ASN A 458 -6.16 14.62 -31.75
C ASN A 458 -6.88 15.86 -31.13
N PRO A 459 -6.19 16.98 -30.86
CA PRO A 459 -6.82 18.26 -30.48
C PRO A 459 -7.79 18.86 -31.50
N GLU A 460 -7.85 18.36 -32.73
CA GLU A 460 -8.94 18.68 -33.66
C GLU A 460 -10.31 18.30 -33.07
N LEU A 461 -10.43 17.17 -32.37
CA LEU A 461 -11.69 16.76 -31.73
C LEU A 461 -12.12 17.74 -30.64
N MET A 462 -11.17 18.20 -29.81
CA MET A 462 -11.42 19.25 -28.81
C MET A 462 -11.76 20.60 -29.46
N THR A 463 -11.10 20.93 -30.57
CA THR A 463 -11.36 22.15 -31.33
C THR A 463 -12.77 22.15 -31.93
N ASP A 464 -13.22 21.03 -32.48
CA ASP A 464 -14.56 20.90 -33.04
C ASP A 464 -15.65 20.97 -31.97
N MET A 465 -15.39 20.43 -30.78
CA MET A 465 -16.27 20.61 -29.62
C MET A 465 -16.39 22.07 -29.22
N ASP A 466 -15.26 22.79 -29.14
CA ASP A 466 -15.24 24.22 -28.84
C ASP A 466 -15.98 25.03 -29.92
N VAL A 467 -15.76 24.71 -31.20
CA VAL A 467 -16.43 25.37 -32.33
C VAL A 467 -17.94 25.12 -32.30
N LEU A 468 -18.38 23.90 -32.00
CA LEU A 468 -19.80 23.57 -31.88
C LEU A 468 -20.44 24.28 -30.69
N LYS A 469 -19.76 24.33 -29.53
CA LYS A 469 -20.20 25.08 -28.34
C LYS A 469 -20.34 26.58 -28.65
N ASP A 470 -19.36 27.16 -29.33
CA ASP A 470 -19.37 28.55 -29.80
C ASP A 470 -20.55 28.83 -30.75
N ALA A 471 -20.87 27.88 -31.62
CA ALA A 471 -21.97 27.98 -32.57
C ALA A 471 -23.34 27.89 -31.87
N LEU A 472 -23.46 27.01 -30.87
CA LEU A 472 -24.63 26.89 -29.99
C LEU A 472 -24.90 28.20 -29.24
N GLU A 473 -23.87 28.84 -28.67
CA GLU A 473 -24.00 30.13 -27.99
C GLU A 473 -24.46 31.25 -28.92
N LYS A 474 -23.99 31.25 -30.17
CA LYS A 474 -24.34 32.24 -31.20
C LYS A 474 -25.73 31.99 -31.81
N MET A 475 -26.31 30.79 -31.61
CA MET A 475 -27.58 30.35 -32.19
C MET A 475 -27.65 30.52 -33.72
N ASP A 476 -26.51 30.39 -34.42
CA ASP A 476 -26.47 30.43 -35.88
C ASP A 476 -26.61 29.02 -36.46
N MET A 477 -27.74 28.76 -37.12
CA MET A 477 -28.09 27.42 -37.60
C MET A 477 -27.11 26.88 -38.63
N LYS A 478 -26.49 27.75 -39.45
CA LYS A 478 -25.55 27.33 -40.46
C LYS A 478 -24.22 26.95 -39.82
N ASP A 479 -23.73 27.77 -38.90
CA ASP A 479 -22.48 27.50 -38.18
C ASP A 479 -22.61 26.24 -37.30
N ILE A 480 -23.78 25.99 -36.69
CA ILE A 480 -24.05 24.74 -35.94
C ILE A 480 -24.01 23.53 -36.88
N MET A 481 -24.68 23.60 -38.03
CA MET A 481 -24.69 22.49 -39.00
C MET A 481 -23.30 22.19 -39.57
N ASP A 482 -22.52 23.22 -39.91
CA ASP A 482 -21.15 23.08 -40.41
C ASP A 482 -20.24 22.50 -39.30
N ALA A 483 -20.40 22.93 -38.04
CA ALA A 483 -19.65 22.41 -36.90
C ALA A 483 -20.00 20.95 -36.57
N MET A 484 -21.28 20.58 -36.62
CA MET A 484 -21.73 19.20 -36.44
C MET A 484 -21.23 18.27 -37.54
N GLU A 485 -21.21 18.72 -38.81
CA GLU A 485 -20.69 17.94 -39.93
C GLU A 485 -19.19 17.64 -39.74
N ASN A 486 -18.42 18.65 -39.32
CA ASN A 486 -16.99 18.47 -39.04
C ASN A 486 -16.77 17.51 -37.86
N LEU A 487 -17.46 17.72 -36.74
CA LEU A 487 -17.35 16.85 -35.57
C LEU A 487 -17.74 15.41 -35.89
N SER A 488 -18.85 15.20 -36.60
CA SER A 488 -19.29 13.88 -37.05
C SER A 488 -18.26 13.22 -37.98
N SER A 489 -17.67 13.99 -38.92
CA SER A 489 -16.64 13.47 -39.81
C SER A 489 -15.35 13.12 -39.07
N ASN A 490 -15.00 13.83 -38.00
CA ASN A 490 -13.82 13.54 -37.21
C ASN A 490 -14.05 12.36 -36.26
N LEU A 491 -15.26 12.18 -35.73
CA LEU A 491 -15.64 10.97 -34.98
C LEU A 491 -15.59 9.71 -35.86
N ASP A 492 -16.04 9.78 -37.12
CA ASP A 492 -15.89 8.68 -38.10
C ASP A 492 -14.41 8.35 -38.36
N GLN A 493 -13.52 9.35 -38.40
CA GLN A 493 -12.09 9.10 -38.54
C GLN A 493 -11.48 8.44 -37.30
N VAL A 494 -11.91 8.86 -36.11
CA VAL A 494 -11.49 8.26 -34.82
C VAL A 494 -11.90 6.80 -34.76
N GLU A 495 -13.16 6.48 -35.07
CA GLU A 495 -13.68 5.11 -35.15
C GLU A 495 -12.84 4.26 -36.12
N GLN A 496 -12.60 4.76 -37.33
CA GLN A 496 -11.77 4.05 -38.32
C GLN A 496 -10.32 3.82 -37.86
N GLN A 497 -9.74 4.75 -37.08
CA GLN A 497 -8.41 4.55 -36.50
C GLN A 497 -8.42 3.56 -35.33
N LEU A 498 -9.48 3.50 -34.52
CA LEU A 498 -9.65 2.51 -33.46
C LEU A 498 -9.80 1.09 -34.05
N ASP A 499 -10.60 0.96 -35.10
CA ASP A 499 -10.73 -0.26 -35.91
C ASP A 499 -9.36 -0.75 -36.42
N ARG A 500 -8.61 0.16 -37.03
CA ARG A 500 -7.26 -0.10 -37.52
C ARG A 500 -6.31 -0.49 -36.40
N PHE A 501 -6.38 0.21 -35.27
CA PHE A 501 -5.59 -0.11 -34.08
C PHE A 501 -5.89 -1.54 -33.62
N LEU A 502 -7.17 -1.91 -33.52
CA LEU A 502 -7.60 -3.23 -33.05
C LEU A 502 -7.11 -4.37 -33.96
N ASP A 503 -7.22 -4.20 -35.28
CA ASP A 503 -6.75 -5.19 -36.26
C ASP A 503 -5.23 -5.39 -36.19
N ILE A 504 -4.48 -4.29 -36.09
CA ILE A 504 -3.02 -4.34 -35.94
C ILE A 504 -2.65 -4.95 -34.57
N PHE A 505 -3.35 -4.57 -33.50
CA PHE A 505 -3.12 -5.07 -32.15
C PHE A 505 -3.32 -6.58 -32.09
N ARG A 506 -4.41 -7.12 -32.66
CA ARG A 506 -4.66 -8.57 -32.74
C ARG A 506 -3.55 -9.32 -33.47
N ARG A 507 -3.01 -8.72 -34.53
CA ARG A 507 -1.88 -9.31 -35.26
C ARG A 507 -0.61 -9.33 -34.42
N ILE A 508 -0.30 -8.22 -33.76
CA ILE A 508 0.85 -8.12 -32.85
C ILE A 508 0.68 -9.11 -31.68
N LYS A 509 -0.53 -9.28 -31.15
CA LYS A 509 -0.86 -10.29 -30.14
C LYS A 509 -0.60 -11.72 -30.61
N ALA A 510 -0.87 -12.03 -31.88
CA ALA A 510 -0.51 -13.34 -32.46
C ALA A 510 1.02 -13.54 -32.54
N GLU A 511 1.77 -12.49 -32.92
CA GLU A 511 3.24 -12.52 -32.89
C GLU A 511 3.80 -12.62 -31.47
N GLN A 512 3.16 -11.95 -30.51
CA GLN A 512 3.48 -11.96 -29.08
C GLN A 512 3.33 -13.34 -28.47
N LYS A 513 2.20 -14.02 -28.68
CA LYS A 513 2.00 -15.39 -28.18
C LYS A 513 3.05 -16.37 -28.71
N LEU A 514 3.49 -16.18 -29.95
CA LEU A 514 4.58 -16.98 -30.52
C LEU A 514 5.95 -16.59 -29.93
N ASP A 515 6.20 -15.31 -29.69
CA ASP A 515 7.43 -14.83 -29.02
C ASP A 515 7.49 -15.29 -27.56
N GLU A 516 6.37 -15.25 -26.82
CA GLU A 516 6.25 -15.85 -25.48
C GLU A 516 6.67 -17.32 -25.51
N THR A 517 6.10 -18.10 -26.44
CA THR A 517 6.45 -19.52 -26.60
C THR A 517 7.96 -19.69 -26.76
N ILE A 518 8.60 -18.85 -27.57
CA ILE A 518 10.04 -18.87 -27.81
C ILE A 518 10.83 -18.46 -26.57
N GLN A 519 10.47 -17.37 -25.89
CA GLN A 519 11.18 -16.91 -24.69
C GLN A 519 11.07 -17.91 -23.55
N ARG A 520 9.88 -18.46 -23.32
CA ARG A 520 9.65 -19.51 -22.32
C ARG A 520 10.41 -20.79 -22.67
N MET A 521 10.44 -21.19 -23.95
CA MET A 521 11.25 -22.32 -24.40
C MET A 521 12.76 -22.05 -24.24
N ASN A 522 13.24 -20.83 -24.52
CA ASN A 522 14.64 -20.43 -24.32
C ASN A 522 15.03 -20.55 -22.84
N GLN A 523 14.19 -20.02 -21.96
CA GLN A 523 14.39 -20.11 -20.52
C GLN A 523 14.37 -21.56 -20.05
N LEU A 524 13.38 -22.36 -20.49
CA LEU A 524 13.27 -23.77 -20.13
C LEU A 524 14.48 -24.59 -20.62
N VAL A 525 14.97 -24.35 -21.84
CA VAL A 525 16.19 -25.00 -22.37
C VAL A 525 17.40 -24.68 -21.49
N GLU A 526 17.54 -23.42 -21.06
CA GLU A 526 18.67 -23.01 -20.21
C GLU A 526 18.55 -23.56 -18.79
N GLN A 527 17.35 -23.54 -18.20
CA GLN A 527 17.07 -24.17 -16.91
C GLN A 527 17.33 -25.67 -16.98
N GLN A 528 16.84 -26.36 -18.02
CA GLN A 528 17.09 -27.79 -18.22
C GLN A 528 18.58 -28.08 -18.46
N ARG A 529 19.34 -27.18 -19.09
CA ARG A 529 20.80 -27.32 -19.23
C ARG A 529 21.48 -27.36 -17.87
N ILE A 530 21.14 -26.41 -17.00
CA ILE A 530 21.70 -26.30 -15.64
C ILE A 530 21.31 -27.52 -14.79
N VAL A 531 20.03 -27.89 -14.80
CA VAL A 531 19.52 -29.05 -14.05
C VAL A 531 20.17 -30.35 -14.57
N ASN A 532 20.27 -30.52 -15.89
CA ASN A 532 20.94 -31.67 -16.49
C ASN A 532 22.41 -31.74 -16.08
N GLU A 533 23.17 -30.64 -16.15
CA GLU A 533 24.58 -30.60 -15.72
C GLU A 533 24.72 -31.03 -14.26
N ASN A 534 23.86 -30.54 -13.36
CA ASN A 534 23.86 -30.96 -11.97
C ASN A 534 23.52 -32.46 -11.82
N ILE A 535 22.53 -32.97 -12.55
CA ILE A 535 22.16 -34.39 -12.56
C ILE A 535 23.33 -35.27 -13.07
N GLN A 536 24.10 -34.81 -14.06
CA GLN A 536 25.27 -35.54 -14.56
C GLN A 536 26.40 -35.66 -13.52
N THR A 537 26.47 -34.74 -12.55
CA THR A 537 27.45 -34.82 -11.46
C THR A 537 27.05 -35.75 -10.31
N LEU A 538 25.79 -36.19 -10.28
CA LEU A 538 25.29 -37.08 -9.22
C LEU A 538 25.99 -38.44 -9.23
N ASP A 539 26.28 -38.93 -8.05
CA ASP A 539 26.84 -40.26 -7.80
C ASP A 539 26.14 -40.98 -6.64
N GLY A 540 26.60 -42.18 -6.31
CA GLY A 540 26.03 -42.99 -5.22
C GLY A 540 26.32 -42.47 -3.81
N GLN A 541 27.11 -41.39 -3.65
CA GLN A 541 27.42 -40.77 -2.36
C GLN A 541 26.76 -39.40 -2.18
N THR A 542 26.01 -38.94 -3.17
CA THR A 542 25.36 -37.62 -3.12
C THR A 542 24.25 -37.60 -2.07
N ASP A 543 24.16 -36.49 -1.35
CA ASP A 543 23.19 -36.31 -0.26
C ASP A 543 21.73 -36.37 -0.79
N PRO A 544 20.83 -37.13 -0.14
CA PRO A 544 19.44 -37.24 -0.57
C PRO A 544 18.70 -35.90 -0.71
N THR A 545 19.06 -34.86 0.06
CA THR A 545 18.42 -33.54 -0.06
C THR A 545 18.73 -32.88 -1.41
N THR A 546 19.93 -33.10 -1.95
CA THR A 546 20.33 -32.56 -3.26
C THR A 546 19.59 -33.28 -4.39
N ILE A 547 19.38 -34.60 -4.26
CA ILE A 547 18.59 -35.39 -5.21
C ILE A 547 17.12 -34.93 -5.17
N ALA A 548 16.56 -34.69 -3.98
CA ALA A 548 15.20 -34.17 -3.82
C ALA A 548 15.04 -32.78 -4.46
N ARG A 549 15.97 -31.85 -4.21
CA ARG A 549 15.96 -30.51 -4.84
C ARG A 549 15.95 -30.60 -6.37
N LEU A 550 16.86 -31.39 -6.96
CA LEU A 550 16.91 -31.58 -8.41
C LEU A 550 15.65 -32.25 -8.97
N SER A 551 15.02 -33.15 -8.20
CA SER A 551 13.73 -33.72 -8.57
C SER A 551 12.61 -32.69 -8.60
N HIS A 552 12.62 -31.71 -7.70
CA HIS A 552 11.65 -30.61 -7.71
C HIS A 552 11.90 -29.65 -8.88
N GLU A 553 13.16 -29.34 -9.19
CA GLU A 553 13.52 -28.54 -10.38
C GLU A 553 13.06 -29.23 -11.68
N GLU A 554 13.27 -30.54 -11.82
CA GLU A 554 12.76 -31.32 -12.96
C GLU A 554 11.23 -31.34 -13.04
N GLN A 555 10.55 -31.37 -11.89
CA GLN A 555 9.09 -31.30 -11.84
C GLN A 555 8.60 -29.94 -12.35
N ARG A 556 9.26 -28.83 -11.98
CA ARG A 556 8.94 -27.49 -12.49
C ARG A 556 9.21 -27.37 -13.98
N ASN A 557 10.36 -27.86 -14.46
CA ASN A 557 10.66 -27.87 -15.89
C ASN A 557 9.62 -28.67 -16.69
N ARG A 558 9.11 -29.77 -16.15
CA ARG A 558 7.99 -30.52 -16.76
C ARG A 558 6.71 -29.69 -16.79
N GLU A 559 6.37 -29.05 -15.69
CA GLU A 559 5.14 -28.24 -15.61
C GLU A 559 5.21 -27.05 -16.56
N GLU A 560 6.35 -26.34 -16.58
CA GLU A 560 6.60 -25.24 -17.51
C GLU A 560 6.55 -25.72 -18.97
N PHE A 561 7.07 -26.90 -19.28
CA PHE A 561 6.90 -27.49 -20.61
C PHE A 561 5.44 -27.76 -20.96
N SER A 562 4.63 -28.21 -20.00
CA SER A 562 3.17 -28.38 -20.18
C SER A 562 2.51 -27.04 -20.47
N ASN A 563 2.81 -26.01 -19.68
CA ASN A 563 2.28 -24.67 -19.89
C ASN A 563 2.69 -24.11 -21.26
N ILE A 564 3.93 -24.33 -21.70
CA ILE A 564 4.39 -23.93 -23.04
C ILE A 564 3.57 -24.63 -24.14
N ARG A 565 3.14 -25.89 -23.96
CA ARG A 565 2.26 -26.56 -24.92
C ARG A 565 0.89 -25.88 -25.02
N ASP A 566 0.35 -25.43 -23.88
CA ASP A 566 -0.91 -24.69 -23.87
C ASP A 566 -0.76 -23.34 -24.60
N VAL A 567 0.34 -22.61 -24.34
CA VAL A 567 0.67 -21.38 -25.08
C VAL A 567 0.88 -21.64 -26.57
N MET A 568 1.49 -22.76 -26.97
CA MET A 568 1.59 -23.14 -28.39
C MET A 568 0.20 -23.31 -29.03
N GLU A 569 -0.77 -23.87 -28.32
CA GLU A 569 -2.14 -24.01 -28.81
C GLU A 569 -2.82 -22.65 -28.95
N GLU A 570 -2.64 -21.75 -27.97
CA GLU A 570 -3.16 -20.39 -28.00
C GLU A 570 -2.53 -19.54 -29.11
N ALA A 571 -1.21 -19.61 -29.27
CA ALA A 571 -0.47 -18.97 -30.36
C ALA A 571 -0.98 -19.47 -31.72
N ALA A 572 -1.18 -20.79 -31.88
CA ALA A 572 -1.72 -21.35 -33.11
C ALA A 572 -3.14 -20.83 -33.41
N LYS A 573 -4.00 -20.66 -32.40
CA LYS A 573 -5.34 -20.08 -32.55
C LYS A 573 -5.26 -18.61 -32.99
N ALA A 574 -4.41 -17.80 -32.35
CA ALA A 574 -4.23 -16.39 -32.69
C ALA A 574 -3.65 -16.21 -34.11
N MET A 575 -2.72 -17.08 -34.51
CA MET A 575 -2.12 -17.06 -35.85
C MET A 575 -3.11 -17.47 -36.96
N GLN A 576 -4.16 -18.25 -36.66
CA GLN A 576 -5.07 -18.83 -37.65
C GLN A 576 -5.79 -17.78 -38.53
N GLU A 577 -6.02 -16.59 -37.98
CA GLU A 577 -6.64 -15.46 -38.69
C GLU A 577 -5.71 -14.89 -39.78
N PHE A 578 -4.40 -14.90 -39.54
CA PHE A 578 -3.40 -14.24 -40.38
C PHE A 578 -2.62 -15.19 -41.28
N ASP A 579 -2.26 -16.38 -40.79
CA ASP A 579 -1.68 -17.45 -41.62
C ASP A 579 -2.03 -18.85 -41.09
N ARG A 580 -2.86 -19.54 -41.86
CA ARG A 580 -3.33 -20.89 -41.52
C ARG A 580 -2.24 -21.94 -41.61
N GLU A 581 -1.24 -21.76 -42.48
CA GLU A 581 -0.19 -22.77 -42.67
C GLU A 581 0.71 -22.84 -41.45
N SER A 582 1.23 -21.70 -40.99
CA SER A 582 2.06 -21.62 -39.78
C SER A 582 1.29 -22.00 -38.51
N ALA A 583 0.02 -21.59 -38.39
CA ALA A 583 -0.86 -22.03 -37.30
C ALA A 583 -1.00 -23.56 -37.25
N THR A 584 -1.19 -24.20 -38.40
CA THR A 584 -1.30 -25.66 -38.49
C THR A 584 0.04 -26.34 -38.18
N ALA A 585 1.16 -25.75 -38.61
CA ALA A 585 2.50 -26.26 -38.30
C ALA A 585 2.77 -26.26 -36.79
N LEU A 586 2.43 -25.16 -36.09
CA LEU A 586 2.58 -25.06 -34.63
C LEU A 586 1.67 -26.04 -33.89
N GLN A 587 0.41 -26.14 -34.30
CA GLN A 587 -0.53 -27.10 -33.72
C GLN A 587 -0.09 -28.56 -33.91
N ASN A 588 0.50 -28.88 -35.06
CA ASN A 588 1.06 -30.22 -35.28
C ASN A 588 2.32 -30.47 -34.45
N LEU A 589 3.16 -29.44 -34.24
CA LEU A 589 4.35 -29.54 -33.40
C LEU A 589 3.98 -29.80 -31.93
N GLU A 590 2.97 -29.12 -31.40
CA GLU A 590 2.43 -29.37 -30.04
C GLU A 590 2.02 -30.85 -29.86
N LYS A 591 1.40 -31.44 -30.90
CA LYS A 591 0.94 -32.84 -30.88
C LYS A 591 1.98 -33.86 -31.34
N ASP A 592 3.18 -33.42 -31.69
CA ASP A 592 4.19 -34.28 -32.31
C ASP A 592 4.70 -35.36 -31.35
N HIS A 593 5.24 -36.44 -31.92
CA HIS A 593 5.89 -37.49 -31.15
C HIS A 593 7.05 -36.96 -30.31
N LEU A 594 7.85 -36.02 -30.84
CA LEU A 594 8.99 -35.43 -30.13
C LEU A 594 8.53 -34.65 -28.88
N THR A 595 7.46 -33.88 -28.98
CA THR A 595 6.87 -33.11 -27.88
C THR A 595 6.38 -34.02 -26.76
N ASN A 596 5.58 -35.04 -27.10
CA ASN A 596 5.10 -36.03 -26.13
C ASN A 596 6.25 -36.84 -25.50
N GLN A 597 7.29 -37.17 -26.27
CA GLN A 597 8.47 -37.85 -25.76
C GLN A 597 9.26 -36.96 -24.78
N THR A 598 9.34 -35.66 -25.04
CA THR A 598 10.03 -34.69 -24.18
C THR A 598 9.38 -34.59 -22.81
N GLU A 599 8.05 -34.40 -22.76
CA GLU A 599 7.30 -34.38 -21.50
C GLU A 599 7.45 -35.70 -20.73
N SER A 600 7.35 -36.83 -21.44
CA SER A 600 7.58 -38.15 -20.86
C SER A 600 8.99 -38.27 -20.28
N ASN A 601 10.02 -37.78 -20.97
CA ASN A 601 11.40 -37.83 -20.48
C ASN A 601 11.61 -36.98 -19.22
N LEU A 602 11.10 -35.74 -19.19
CA LEU A 602 11.12 -34.87 -17.99
C LEU A 602 10.41 -35.55 -16.80
N SER A 603 9.23 -36.13 -17.05
CA SER A 603 8.48 -36.90 -16.05
C SER A 603 9.24 -38.12 -15.54
N GLN A 604 9.93 -38.85 -16.43
CA GLN A 604 10.77 -39.98 -16.03
C GLN A 604 11.99 -39.52 -15.25
N THR A 605 12.66 -38.43 -15.62
CA THR A 605 13.82 -37.90 -14.88
C THR A 605 13.46 -37.66 -13.41
N SER A 606 12.40 -36.88 -13.16
CA SER A 606 11.90 -36.62 -11.80
C SER A 606 11.60 -37.92 -11.03
N ARG A 607 10.84 -38.85 -11.63
CA ARG A 607 10.51 -40.15 -11.00
C ARG A 607 11.73 -41.03 -10.72
N GLN A 608 12.75 -41.01 -11.59
CA GLN A 608 13.97 -41.78 -11.39
C GLN A 608 14.85 -41.15 -10.31
N LEU A 609 14.89 -39.82 -10.18
CA LEU A 609 15.57 -39.12 -9.09
C LEU A 609 14.93 -39.47 -7.73
N GLN A 610 13.59 -39.43 -7.62
CA GLN A 610 12.88 -39.84 -6.41
C GLN A 610 13.17 -41.30 -6.01
N LYS A 611 13.34 -42.18 -7.00
CA LYS A 611 13.71 -43.60 -6.81
C LYS A 611 15.21 -43.82 -6.64
N GLN A 612 16.02 -42.76 -6.61
CA GLN A 612 17.49 -42.79 -6.52
C GLN A 612 18.17 -43.61 -7.64
N ARG A 613 17.53 -43.69 -8.82
CA ARG A 613 18.05 -44.39 -10.01
C ARG A 613 18.83 -43.41 -10.89
N ILE A 614 19.96 -42.95 -10.38
CA ILE A 614 20.76 -41.85 -10.95
C ILE A 614 21.11 -42.05 -12.44
N GLN A 615 21.57 -43.24 -12.84
CA GLN A 615 21.94 -43.51 -14.24
C GLN A 615 20.75 -43.38 -15.22
N GLN A 616 19.55 -43.75 -14.78
CA GLN A 616 18.35 -43.62 -15.62
C GLN A 616 17.91 -42.15 -15.69
N ALA A 617 17.96 -41.43 -14.57
CA ALA A 617 17.69 -40.00 -14.52
C ALA A 617 18.65 -39.21 -15.44
N GLN A 618 19.96 -39.48 -15.37
CA GLN A 618 20.97 -38.87 -16.23
C GLN A 618 20.68 -39.05 -17.72
N ARG A 619 20.24 -40.25 -18.11
CA ARG A 619 19.90 -40.54 -19.50
C ARG A 619 18.65 -39.79 -19.96
N HIS A 620 17.55 -39.86 -19.21
CA HIS A 620 16.31 -39.18 -19.57
C HIS A 620 16.47 -37.66 -19.56
N SER A 621 17.23 -37.10 -18.61
CA SER A 621 17.58 -35.69 -18.54
C SER A 621 18.33 -35.23 -19.80
N ALA A 622 19.35 -35.97 -20.22
CA ALA A 622 20.11 -35.63 -21.43
C ALA A 622 19.26 -35.71 -22.71
N GLU A 623 18.41 -36.74 -22.83
CA GLU A 623 17.48 -36.88 -23.95
C GLU A 623 16.43 -35.76 -23.97
N SER A 624 15.90 -35.35 -22.81
CA SER A 624 14.95 -34.23 -22.71
C SER A 624 15.58 -32.90 -23.15
N LEU A 625 16.81 -32.60 -22.72
CA LEU A 625 17.53 -31.40 -23.12
C LEU A 625 17.78 -31.35 -24.64
N GLU A 626 18.15 -32.48 -25.25
CA GLU A 626 18.34 -32.56 -26.70
C GLU A 626 17.01 -32.33 -27.45
N ASN A 627 15.92 -32.90 -26.96
CA ASN A 627 14.61 -32.71 -27.58
C ASN A 627 14.10 -31.27 -27.43
N LEU A 628 14.25 -30.65 -26.25
CA LEU A 628 13.88 -29.24 -26.04
C LEU A 628 14.62 -28.31 -27.00
N LYS A 629 15.93 -28.53 -27.24
CA LYS A 629 16.71 -27.75 -28.23
C LYS A 629 16.18 -27.93 -29.66
N LYS A 630 15.72 -29.13 -30.02
CA LYS A 630 15.11 -29.38 -31.33
C LYS A 630 13.76 -28.69 -31.46
N LEU A 631 12.92 -28.78 -30.43
CA LEU A 631 11.61 -28.12 -30.38
C LEU A 631 11.78 -26.60 -30.45
N GLN A 632 12.69 -26.02 -29.67
CA GLN A 632 13.08 -24.61 -29.74
C GLN A 632 13.41 -24.19 -31.17
N SER A 633 14.28 -24.93 -31.87
CA SER A 633 14.61 -24.65 -33.27
C SER A 633 13.39 -24.70 -34.19
N MET A 634 12.52 -25.69 -34.03
CA MET A 634 11.31 -25.83 -34.86
C MET A 634 10.31 -24.70 -34.62
N VAL A 635 10.15 -24.23 -33.39
CA VAL A 635 9.28 -23.08 -33.07
C VAL A 635 9.86 -21.80 -33.70
N THR A 636 11.18 -21.59 -33.62
CA THR A 636 11.84 -20.46 -34.29
C THR A 636 11.68 -20.52 -35.81
N ASP A 637 11.77 -21.72 -36.41
CA ASP A 637 11.54 -21.90 -37.85
C ASP A 637 10.09 -21.56 -38.23
N ILE A 638 9.11 -21.94 -37.40
CA ILE A 638 7.69 -21.58 -37.59
C ILE A 638 7.48 -20.06 -37.46
N GLN A 639 8.17 -19.39 -36.53
CA GLN A 639 8.14 -17.93 -36.42
C GLN A 639 8.67 -17.26 -37.69
N SER A 640 9.81 -17.71 -38.21
CA SER A 640 10.35 -17.21 -39.48
C SER A 640 9.37 -17.45 -40.63
N GLN A 641 8.75 -18.64 -40.70
CA GLN A 641 7.75 -18.95 -41.72
C GLN A 641 6.54 -18.02 -41.63
N PHE A 642 6.04 -17.78 -40.42
CA PHE A 642 4.91 -16.89 -40.18
C PHE A 642 5.22 -15.46 -40.64
N GLN A 643 6.39 -14.93 -40.29
CA GLN A 643 6.85 -13.62 -40.73
C GLN A 643 6.99 -13.55 -42.26
N ASP A 644 7.61 -14.55 -42.88
CA ASP A 644 7.81 -14.61 -44.33
C ASP A 644 6.48 -14.70 -45.11
N GLN A 645 5.54 -15.54 -44.65
CA GLN A 645 4.26 -15.73 -45.32
C GLN A 645 3.38 -14.48 -45.23
N THR A 646 3.23 -13.91 -44.03
CA THR A 646 2.45 -12.69 -43.83
C THR A 646 3.05 -11.51 -44.60
N THR A 647 4.38 -11.42 -44.68
CA THR A 647 5.09 -10.42 -45.50
C THR A 647 4.86 -10.61 -46.99
N THR A 648 4.89 -11.86 -47.47
CA THR A 648 4.66 -12.20 -48.88
C THR A 648 3.23 -11.92 -49.30
N GLU A 649 2.25 -12.27 -48.46
CA GLU A 649 0.84 -11.97 -48.72
C GLU A 649 0.61 -10.46 -48.84
N MET A 650 1.11 -9.70 -47.86
CA MET A 650 0.97 -8.24 -47.84
C MET A 650 1.64 -7.60 -49.05
N ALA A 651 2.83 -8.07 -49.44
CA ALA A 651 3.49 -7.63 -50.67
C ALA A 651 2.64 -7.90 -51.91
N GLY A 652 1.93 -9.02 -51.98
CA GLY A 652 0.97 -9.35 -53.03
C GLY A 652 -0.23 -8.39 -53.09
N LYS A 653 -0.76 -7.97 -51.93
CA LYS A 653 -1.83 -6.97 -51.84
C LYS A 653 -1.35 -5.61 -52.39
N PHE A 654 -0.17 -5.14 -51.98
CA PHE A 654 0.42 -3.91 -52.54
C PHE A 654 0.77 -4.02 -54.04
N GLN A 655 1.23 -5.18 -54.53
CA GLN A 655 1.45 -5.40 -55.97
C GLN A 655 0.17 -5.18 -56.77
N THR A 656 -0.98 -5.61 -56.22
CA THR A 656 -2.28 -5.42 -56.86
C THR A 656 -2.66 -3.95 -56.92
N VAL A 657 -2.48 -3.20 -55.82
CA VAL A 657 -2.68 -1.74 -55.79
C VAL A 657 -1.77 -1.04 -56.80
N MET A 658 -0.48 -1.39 -56.82
CA MET A 658 0.52 -0.85 -57.74
C MET A 658 0.13 -1.08 -59.20
N ARG A 659 -0.29 -2.30 -59.55
CA ARG A 659 -0.74 -2.66 -60.90
C ARG A 659 -1.95 -1.82 -61.32
N ASN A 660 -2.95 -1.70 -60.45
CA ASN A 660 -4.17 -0.95 -60.74
C ASN A 660 -3.88 0.55 -60.93
N LEU A 661 -2.99 1.13 -60.11
CA LEU A 661 -2.54 2.52 -60.27
C LEU A 661 -1.77 2.74 -61.59
N LEU A 662 -0.92 1.79 -61.99
CA LEU A 662 -0.20 1.83 -63.26
C LEU A 662 -1.14 1.73 -64.48
N GLU A 663 -2.15 0.85 -64.41
CA GLU A 663 -3.19 0.74 -65.45
C GLU A 663 -3.99 2.04 -65.57
N LEU A 664 -4.36 2.63 -64.44
CA LEU A 664 -5.07 3.90 -64.40
C LEU A 664 -4.21 5.07 -64.92
N SER A 665 -2.91 5.07 -64.63
CA SER A 665 -1.95 6.04 -65.15
C SER A 665 -1.87 5.97 -66.68
N LYS A 666 -1.82 4.76 -67.26
CA LYS A 666 -1.89 4.54 -68.72
C LYS A 666 -3.21 4.99 -69.32
N LEU A 667 -4.34 4.75 -68.64
CA LEU A 667 -5.65 5.24 -69.08
C LEU A 667 -5.66 6.78 -69.11
N GLN A 668 -5.09 7.43 -68.10
CA GLN A 668 -4.97 8.88 -68.05
C GLN A 668 -4.06 9.45 -69.15
N GLU A 669 -2.95 8.77 -69.47
CA GLU A 669 -2.10 9.14 -70.59
C GLU A 669 -2.87 9.08 -71.93
N SER A 670 -3.63 8.01 -72.15
CA SER A 670 -4.45 7.86 -73.36
C SER A 670 -5.55 8.92 -73.46
N LEU A 671 -6.19 9.24 -72.34
CA LEU A 671 -7.19 10.30 -72.24
C LEU A 671 -6.59 11.68 -72.50
N GLU A 672 -5.40 11.96 -71.95
CA GLU A 672 -4.67 13.20 -72.19
C GLU A 672 -4.36 13.40 -73.68
N GLN A 673 -3.80 12.38 -74.35
CA GLN A 673 -3.44 12.44 -75.76
C GLN A 673 -4.69 12.66 -76.65
N SER A 674 -5.76 11.93 -76.36
CA SER A 674 -7.04 12.03 -77.07
C SER A 674 -7.70 13.39 -76.86
N THR A 675 -7.61 13.95 -75.66
CA THR A 675 -8.20 15.23 -75.29
C THR A 675 -7.39 16.41 -75.86
N ARG A 676 -6.05 16.34 -75.84
CA ARG A 676 -5.16 17.40 -76.29
C ARG A 676 -5.26 17.68 -77.79
N THR A 677 -5.52 16.64 -78.58
CA THR A 677 -5.68 16.72 -80.05
C THR A 677 -7.12 17.04 -80.49
N MET A 678 -8.09 17.02 -79.57
CA MET A 678 -9.50 17.17 -79.90
C MET A 678 -9.90 18.64 -80.16
N PRO A 679 -10.63 18.94 -81.25
CA PRO A 679 -11.16 20.29 -81.49
C PRO A 679 -12.21 20.71 -80.44
N ARG A 680 -12.21 21.99 -80.05
CA ARG A 680 -13.14 22.57 -79.04
C ARG A 680 -14.63 22.34 -79.32
N ASN A 681 -15.00 22.19 -80.58
CA ASN A 681 -16.41 22.01 -81.00
C ASN A 681 -16.80 20.54 -81.18
N SER A 682 -15.90 19.59 -80.91
CA SER A 682 -16.14 18.17 -81.11
C SER A 682 -17.20 17.63 -80.14
N GLN A 683 -18.18 16.90 -80.67
CA GLN A 683 -19.17 16.18 -79.85
C GLN A 683 -18.53 15.03 -79.04
N ARG A 684 -17.31 14.60 -79.39
CA ARG A 684 -16.57 13.55 -78.67
C ARG A 684 -16.03 13.98 -77.31
N LEU A 685 -16.00 15.28 -77.00
CA LEU A 685 -15.58 15.77 -75.68
C LEU A 685 -16.48 15.26 -74.54
N ALA A 686 -17.79 15.09 -74.81
CA ALA A 686 -18.71 14.50 -73.84
C ALA A 686 -18.41 13.01 -73.57
N ALA A 687 -18.03 12.25 -74.60
CA ALA A 687 -17.61 10.86 -74.44
C ALA A 687 -16.29 10.74 -73.65
N LEU A 688 -15.34 11.67 -73.86
CA LEU A 688 -14.11 11.74 -73.07
C LEU A 688 -14.39 12.11 -71.60
N ALA A 689 -15.40 12.95 -71.32
CA ALA A 689 -15.83 13.21 -69.96
C ALA A 689 -16.39 11.95 -69.27
N GLY A 690 -17.14 11.12 -70.00
CA GLY A 690 -17.60 9.81 -69.49
C GLY A 690 -16.46 8.83 -69.21
N GLN A 691 -15.44 8.77 -70.09
CA GLN A 691 -14.25 7.97 -69.83
C GLN A 691 -13.40 8.52 -68.67
N GLN A 692 -13.38 9.85 -68.51
CA GLN A 692 -12.73 10.51 -67.37
C GLN A 692 -13.42 10.18 -66.05
N GLN A 693 -14.76 10.12 -66.03
CA GLN A 693 -15.53 9.66 -64.86
C GLN A 693 -15.21 8.20 -64.56
N PHE A 694 -15.20 7.32 -65.56
CA PHE A 694 -14.85 5.92 -65.36
C PHE A 694 -13.46 5.74 -64.73
N ALA A 695 -12.46 6.49 -65.22
CA ALA A 695 -11.12 6.50 -64.64
C ALA A 695 -11.14 6.94 -63.16
N GLN A 696 -11.93 7.97 -62.84
CA GLN A 696 -12.10 8.44 -61.48
C GLN A 696 -12.79 7.39 -60.58
N ASP A 697 -13.82 6.70 -61.07
CA ASP A 697 -14.50 5.64 -60.33
C ASP A 697 -13.54 4.47 -60.02
N GLN A 698 -12.62 4.14 -60.95
CA GLN A 698 -11.56 3.15 -60.68
C GLN A 698 -10.57 3.64 -59.63
N LEU A 699 -10.24 4.94 -59.61
CA LEU A 699 -9.39 5.51 -58.57
C LEU A 699 -10.03 5.37 -57.18
N MET A 700 -11.33 5.61 -57.07
CA MET A 700 -12.07 5.46 -55.81
C MET A 700 -12.05 4.01 -55.31
N LYS A 701 -12.14 3.01 -56.21
CA LYS A 701 -11.97 1.60 -55.84
C LYS A 701 -10.57 1.30 -55.33
N ILE A 702 -9.53 1.84 -55.98
CA ILE A 702 -8.15 1.68 -55.53
C ILE A 702 -7.95 2.36 -54.16
N MET A 703 -8.57 3.53 -53.95
CA MET A 703 -8.55 4.23 -52.67
C MET A 703 -9.18 3.38 -51.56
N SER A 704 -10.35 2.78 -51.81
CA SER A 704 -11.00 1.84 -50.88
C SER A 704 -10.08 0.66 -50.57
N SER A 705 -9.51 0.01 -51.58
CA SER A 705 -8.59 -1.11 -51.34
C SER A 705 -7.34 -0.68 -50.55
N LEU A 706 -6.81 0.52 -50.81
CA LEU A 706 -5.66 1.03 -50.05
C LEU A 706 -6.05 1.33 -48.59
N MET A 707 -7.29 1.77 -48.35
CA MET A 707 -7.82 2.01 -47.01
C MET A 707 -8.05 0.69 -46.27
N ASP A 708 -8.58 -0.33 -46.93
CA ASP A 708 -8.67 -1.69 -46.38
C ASP A 708 -7.28 -2.23 -46.01
N LEU A 709 -6.29 -2.04 -46.89
CA LEU A 709 -4.89 -2.40 -46.56
C LEU A 709 -4.35 -1.61 -45.37
N SER A 710 -4.78 -0.36 -45.15
CA SER A 710 -4.30 0.44 -44.03
C SER A 710 -4.75 -0.08 -42.67
N LYS A 711 -5.89 -0.81 -42.63
CA LYS A 711 -6.34 -1.53 -41.44
C LYS A 711 -5.44 -2.72 -41.09
N GLU A 712 -4.78 -3.31 -42.08
CA GLU A 712 -3.94 -4.50 -41.88
C GLU A 712 -2.43 -4.21 -41.71
N THR A 713 -1.95 -3.00 -42.06
CA THR A 713 -0.52 -2.66 -42.03
C THR A 713 -0.23 -1.15 -41.91
N PHE A 714 0.88 -0.78 -41.25
CA PHE A 714 1.42 0.59 -41.24
C PHE A 714 2.18 0.95 -42.53
N ALA A 715 2.42 -0.02 -43.41
CA ALA A 715 3.10 0.21 -44.68
C ALA A 715 2.30 1.16 -45.61
N VAL A 716 0.99 1.35 -45.38
CA VAL A 716 0.18 2.34 -46.12
C VAL A 716 0.54 3.74 -45.64
N THR A 717 1.46 4.38 -46.35
CA THR A 717 1.92 5.73 -45.98
C THR A 717 0.96 6.84 -46.43
N PRO A 718 0.90 7.98 -45.72
CA PRO A 718 0.16 9.16 -46.15
C PRO A 718 0.58 9.69 -47.55
N GLN A 719 1.81 9.41 -47.99
CA GLN A 719 2.27 9.74 -49.34
C GLN A 719 1.46 9.03 -50.43
N MET A 720 1.05 7.78 -50.18
CA MET A 720 0.17 7.03 -51.08
C MET A 720 -1.21 7.69 -51.15
N GLY A 721 -1.80 8.00 -50.00
CA GLY A 721 -3.08 8.70 -49.89
C GLY A 721 -3.06 10.06 -50.58
N LYS A 722 -2.00 10.86 -50.37
CA LYS A 722 -1.80 12.17 -51.04
C LYS A 722 -1.73 12.04 -52.56
N GLY A 723 -0.99 11.07 -53.07
CA GLY A 723 -0.89 10.82 -54.52
C GLY A 723 -2.26 10.49 -55.12
N ILE A 724 -3.03 9.64 -54.46
CA ILE A 724 -4.40 9.28 -54.85
C ILE A 724 -5.35 10.49 -54.75
N GLY A 725 -5.34 11.23 -53.65
CA GLY A 725 -6.19 12.40 -53.44
C GLY A 725 -5.90 13.52 -54.46
N MET A 726 -4.62 13.80 -54.73
CA MET A 726 -4.21 14.75 -55.77
C MET A 726 -4.62 14.29 -57.16
N ALA A 727 -4.49 13.00 -57.46
CA ALA A 727 -4.98 12.43 -58.71
C ALA A 727 -6.49 12.67 -58.83
N ASN A 728 -7.28 12.31 -57.82
CA ASN A 728 -8.72 12.47 -57.79
C ASN A 728 -9.15 13.93 -58.03
N ALA A 729 -8.54 14.88 -57.31
CA ALA A 729 -8.81 16.31 -57.48
C ALA A 729 -8.48 16.81 -58.90
N GLN A 730 -7.45 16.27 -59.55
CA GLN A 730 -7.11 16.60 -60.93
C GLN A 730 -8.04 15.92 -61.94
N MET A 731 -8.52 14.70 -61.67
CA MET A 731 -9.53 14.02 -62.48
C MET A 731 -10.86 14.79 -62.47
N GLU A 732 -11.27 15.29 -61.30
CA GLU A 732 -12.44 16.18 -61.18
C GLU A 732 -12.28 17.46 -62.01
N LYS A 733 -11.13 18.13 -61.89
CA LYS A 733 -10.82 19.32 -62.69
C LYS A 733 -10.81 19.02 -64.19
N ALA A 734 -10.30 17.86 -64.60
CA ALA A 734 -10.33 17.43 -65.99
C ALA A 734 -11.77 17.22 -66.47
N LYS A 735 -12.60 16.53 -65.69
CA LYS A 735 -14.03 16.29 -65.97
C LYS A 735 -14.79 17.61 -66.15
N LYS A 736 -14.65 18.55 -65.22
CA LYS A 736 -15.27 19.88 -65.30
C LYS A 736 -14.82 20.67 -66.54
N LYS A 737 -13.53 20.63 -66.87
CA LYS A 737 -13.01 21.31 -68.07
C LYS A 737 -13.47 20.65 -69.37
N LEU A 738 -13.70 19.33 -69.39
CA LEU A 738 -14.27 18.63 -70.53
C LEU A 738 -15.72 19.03 -70.77
N THR A 739 -16.53 19.16 -69.71
CA THR A 739 -17.92 19.62 -69.80
C THR A 739 -18.03 21.09 -70.22
N GLU A 740 -17.09 21.93 -69.78
CA GLU A 740 -16.92 23.33 -70.22
C GLU A 740 -16.32 23.47 -71.64
N ARG A 741 -16.07 22.36 -72.35
CA ARG A 741 -15.45 22.31 -73.70
C ARG A 741 -14.02 22.90 -73.76
N ASN A 742 -13.32 22.92 -72.63
CA ASN A 742 -11.93 23.34 -72.51
C ASN A 742 -10.97 22.13 -72.58
N GLY A 743 -10.84 21.53 -73.77
CA GLY A 743 -10.00 20.33 -73.99
C GLY A 743 -8.53 20.52 -73.59
N ARG A 744 -7.89 21.65 -73.94
CA ARG A 744 -6.48 21.90 -73.54
C ARG A 744 -6.32 21.98 -72.02
N GLY A 745 -7.26 22.63 -71.33
CA GLY A 745 -7.24 22.72 -69.88
C GLY A 745 -7.48 21.36 -69.22
N ALA A 746 -8.34 20.53 -69.80
CA ALA A 746 -8.61 19.17 -69.35
C ALA A 746 -7.38 18.27 -69.52
N ALA A 747 -6.73 18.30 -70.69
CA ALA A 747 -5.50 17.54 -70.94
C ALA A 747 -4.38 17.87 -69.94
N ASN A 748 -4.20 19.15 -69.57
CA ASN A 748 -3.22 19.52 -68.55
C ASN A 748 -3.57 18.96 -67.15
N SER A 749 -4.86 18.88 -66.81
CA SER A 749 -5.32 18.26 -65.57
C SER A 749 -5.16 16.73 -65.62
N GLN A 750 -5.43 16.08 -66.76
CA GLN A 750 -5.17 14.65 -66.98
C GLN A 750 -3.68 14.31 -66.84
N GLN A 751 -2.80 15.14 -67.42
CA GLN A 751 -1.35 15.02 -67.25
C GLN A 751 -0.93 15.14 -65.78
N SER A 752 -1.56 16.05 -65.03
CA SER A 752 -1.29 16.23 -63.60
C SER A 752 -1.78 15.04 -62.77
N ALA A 753 -2.97 14.50 -63.11
CA ALA A 753 -3.50 13.29 -62.48
C ALA A 753 -2.57 12.09 -62.72
N MET A 754 -2.11 11.89 -63.96
CA MET A 754 -1.12 10.85 -64.32
C MET A 754 0.16 10.99 -63.49
N LYS A 755 0.67 12.22 -63.30
CA LYS A 755 1.85 12.47 -62.46
C LYS A 755 1.61 12.00 -61.01
N SER A 756 0.49 12.39 -60.41
CA SER A 756 0.14 12.01 -59.04
C SER A 756 -0.09 10.51 -58.87
N LEU A 757 -0.67 9.84 -59.88
CA LEU A 757 -0.78 8.37 -59.90
C LEU A 757 0.61 7.70 -59.91
N ASN A 758 1.54 8.20 -60.71
CA ASN A 758 2.91 7.67 -60.75
C ASN A 758 3.68 7.93 -59.44
N GLU A 759 3.42 9.07 -58.77
CA GLU A 759 3.94 9.34 -57.42
C GLU A 759 3.38 8.34 -56.40
N ALA A 760 2.08 8.01 -56.47
CA ALA A 760 1.46 6.97 -55.63
C ALA A 760 2.04 5.58 -55.90
N VAL A 761 2.25 5.21 -57.18
CA VAL A 761 2.92 3.95 -57.56
C VAL A 761 4.31 3.84 -56.96
N LEU A 762 5.09 4.92 -56.99
CA LEU A 762 6.44 4.92 -56.41
C LEU A 762 6.41 4.73 -54.90
N ALA A 763 5.45 5.37 -54.20
CA ALA A 763 5.28 5.19 -52.77
C ALA A 763 4.89 3.75 -52.42
N VAL A 764 3.93 3.16 -53.14
CA VAL A 764 3.54 1.75 -53.00
C VAL A 764 4.75 0.83 -53.24
N TYR A 765 5.51 1.05 -54.30
CA TYR A 765 6.70 0.27 -54.62
C TYR A 765 7.78 0.35 -53.52
N GLN A 766 8.00 1.55 -52.96
CA GLN A 766 8.95 1.74 -51.86
C GLN A 766 8.53 0.97 -50.61
N ALA A 767 7.26 1.10 -50.20
CA ALA A 767 6.74 0.37 -49.05
C ALA A 767 6.84 -1.15 -49.21
N MET A 768 6.54 -1.66 -50.42
CA MET A 768 6.71 -3.09 -50.73
C MET A 768 8.16 -3.56 -50.60
N ASN A 769 9.11 -2.87 -51.25
CA ASN A 769 10.51 -3.26 -51.20
C ASN A 769 11.06 -3.19 -49.77
N GLN A 770 10.61 -2.20 -49.01
CA GLN A 770 11.02 -2.00 -47.63
C GLN A 770 10.55 -3.17 -46.76
N MET A 771 9.26 -3.51 -46.85
CA MET A 771 8.65 -4.63 -46.16
C MET A 771 9.32 -5.97 -46.51
N GLN A 772 9.69 -6.18 -47.77
CA GLN A 772 10.48 -7.36 -48.17
C GLN A 772 11.91 -7.35 -47.62
N ALA A 773 12.52 -6.18 -47.48
CA ALA A 773 13.87 -6.05 -46.97
C ALA A 773 13.94 -6.25 -45.44
N SER A 774 12.87 -5.92 -44.72
CA SER A 774 12.82 -6.10 -43.28
C SER A 774 12.22 -7.42 -42.81
N GLY A 775 11.41 -8.08 -43.64
CA GLY A 775 10.71 -9.30 -43.23
C GLY A 775 9.53 -9.04 -42.29
N SER A 776 9.14 -7.78 -42.13
CA SER A 776 7.98 -7.39 -41.33
C SER A 776 6.88 -6.79 -42.20
N ALA A 777 5.72 -7.45 -42.24
CA ALA A 777 4.55 -6.90 -42.92
C ALA A 777 3.85 -5.76 -42.15
N SER A 778 4.41 -5.28 -41.04
CA SER A 778 3.90 -4.09 -40.35
C SER A 778 4.33 -2.78 -41.03
N GLY A 779 5.52 -2.71 -41.67
CA GLY A 779 5.93 -1.58 -42.53
C GLY A 779 6.61 -0.37 -41.86
N TYR A 780 6.87 -0.41 -40.56
CA TYR A 780 7.32 0.77 -39.77
C TYR A 780 8.81 1.13 -39.91
N GLU A 781 9.72 0.19 -40.22
CA GLU A 781 11.16 0.48 -40.36
C GLU A 781 11.47 1.57 -41.40
N GLN A 782 10.54 1.84 -42.32
CA GLN A 782 10.58 2.93 -43.28
C GLN A 782 10.65 4.33 -42.62
N PHE A 783 9.92 4.53 -41.52
CA PHE A 783 9.86 5.81 -40.82
C PHE A 783 11.16 6.07 -40.04
N LEU A 784 11.62 5.07 -39.29
CA LEU A 784 12.88 5.13 -38.54
C LEU A 784 14.10 5.30 -39.46
N GLN A 785 14.14 4.60 -40.60
CA GLN A 785 15.24 4.75 -41.55
C GLN A 785 15.32 6.18 -42.10
N ARG A 786 14.19 6.84 -42.37
CA ARG A 786 14.17 8.26 -42.80
C ARG A 786 14.73 9.19 -41.73
N MET A 787 14.39 8.96 -40.45
CA MET A 787 14.93 9.72 -39.32
C MET A 787 16.43 9.48 -39.14
N GLN A 788 16.88 8.23 -39.25
CA GLN A 788 18.29 7.84 -39.15
C GLN A 788 19.13 8.42 -40.29
N GLU A 789 18.61 8.46 -41.52
CA GLU A 789 19.27 9.10 -42.65
C GLU A 789 19.45 10.61 -42.44
N MET A 790 18.44 11.31 -41.92
CA MET A 790 18.55 12.75 -41.62
C MET A 790 19.55 13.05 -40.50
N SER A 791 19.54 12.24 -39.43
CA SER A 791 20.52 12.34 -38.34
C SER A 791 21.95 12.14 -38.85
N GLY A 792 22.17 11.13 -39.70
CA GLY A 792 23.46 10.90 -40.36
C GLY A 792 23.90 12.04 -41.27
N GLN A 793 22.97 12.63 -42.03
CA GLN A 793 23.24 13.82 -42.85
C GLN A 793 23.62 15.03 -41.99
N GLN A 794 22.91 15.26 -40.88
CA GLN A 794 23.22 16.34 -39.95
C GLN A 794 24.58 16.15 -39.26
N GLN A 795 24.96 14.92 -38.92
CA GLN A 795 26.30 14.61 -38.41
C GLN A 795 27.40 14.91 -39.43
N GLY A 796 27.16 14.59 -40.70
CA GLY A 796 28.03 14.96 -41.82
C GLY A 796 28.21 16.47 -41.93
N ILE A 797 27.12 17.23 -41.82
CA ILE A 797 27.16 18.70 -41.85
C ILE A 797 27.95 19.25 -40.65
N ASN A 798 27.75 18.72 -39.45
CA ASN A 798 28.44 19.17 -38.24
C ASN A 798 29.97 18.94 -38.33
N SER A 799 30.38 17.77 -38.84
CA SER A 799 31.80 17.43 -39.03
C SER A 799 32.49 18.33 -40.07
N GLN A 800 31.82 18.60 -41.19
CA GLN A 800 32.32 19.50 -42.24
C GLN A 800 32.30 20.97 -41.80
N SER A 801 31.32 21.36 -40.98
CA SER A 801 31.24 22.72 -40.42
C SER A 801 32.33 22.95 -39.36
N MET A 802 32.77 21.93 -38.61
CA MET A 802 33.92 22.05 -37.71
C MET A 802 35.23 22.40 -38.45
N GLN A 803 35.40 21.99 -39.70
CA GLN A 803 36.55 22.39 -40.51
C GLN A 803 36.56 23.90 -40.81
N LEU A 804 35.40 24.55 -40.82
CA LEU A 804 35.30 26.01 -40.91
C LEU A 804 35.72 26.72 -39.61
N ALA A 805 35.52 26.10 -38.43
CA ALA A 805 35.93 26.65 -37.13
C ALA A 805 37.44 26.53 -36.87
N LEU A 806 38.10 25.54 -37.47
CA LEU A 806 39.55 25.33 -37.32
C LEU A 806 40.39 26.39 -38.05
N GLY A 807 39.79 27.23 -38.91
CA GLY A 807 40.45 28.41 -39.51
C GLY A 807 41.60 28.12 -40.49
N GLN A 808 41.82 26.86 -40.87
CA GLN A 808 42.97 26.43 -41.69
C GLN A 808 42.73 26.49 -43.22
N LEU A 809 41.58 27.01 -43.66
CA LEU A 809 41.16 27.01 -45.07
C LEU A 809 41.33 28.39 -45.71
N SER A 810 41.71 28.42 -46.99
CA SER A 810 41.76 29.66 -47.78
C SER A 810 40.36 30.25 -47.98
N ALA A 811 40.24 31.57 -48.12
CA ALA A 811 38.95 32.26 -48.24
C ALA A 811 38.06 31.72 -49.39
N ALA A 812 38.66 31.33 -50.52
CA ALA A 812 37.95 30.71 -51.64
C ALA A 812 37.44 29.29 -51.32
N ALA A 813 38.26 28.48 -50.63
CA ALA A 813 37.86 27.14 -50.19
C ALA A 813 36.76 27.21 -49.13
N GLN A 814 36.86 28.15 -48.18
CA GLN A 814 35.88 28.41 -47.13
C GLN A 814 34.52 28.80 -47.72
N GLN A 815 34.50 29.67 -48.73
CA GLN A 815 33.27 30.08 -49.40
C GLN A 815 32.63 28.94 -50.20
N SER A 816 33.43 28.09 -50.85
CA SER A 816 32.93 26.91 -51.57
C SER A 816 32.32 25.86 -50.64
N LEU A 817 32.93 25.64 -49.47
CA LEU A 817 32.46 24.71 -48.45
C LEU A 817 31.18 25.22 -47.81
N MET A 818 31.08 26.52 -47.53
CA MET A 818 29.87 27.13 -46.96
C MET A 818 28.67 27.06 -47.91
N GLN A 819 28.88 27.22 -49.22
CA GLN A 819 27.80 27.01 -50.21
C GLN A 819 27.34 25.56 -50.26
N ARG A 820 28.26 24.60 -50.09
CA ARG A 820 27.94 23.18 -50.03
C ARG A 820 27.14 22.83 -48.76
N LEU A 821 27.59 23.33 -47.60
CA LEU A 821 26.91 23.14 -46.32
C LEU A 821 25.54 23.79 -46.30
N LEU A 822 25.39 24.98 -46.89
CA LEU A 822 24.08 25.62 -47.06
C LEU A 822 23.13 24.75 -47.92
N LYS A 823 23.63 24.13 -48.99
CA LYS A 823 22.83 23.24 -49.84
C LYS A 823 22.42 21.97 -49.09
N GLN A 824 23.33 21.37 -48.32
CA GLN A 824 23.05 20.20 -47.49
C GLN A 824 22.08 20.52 -46.36
N GLN A 825 22.27 21.64 -45.66
CA GLN A 825 21.39 22.08 -44.57
C GLN A 825 19.96 22.37 -45.08
N ARG A 826 19.82 22.96 -46.27
CA ARG A 826 18.51 23.12 -46.94
C ARG A 826 17.86 21.80 -47.36
N GLN A 827 18.66 20.78 -47.65
CA GLN A 827 18.13 19.46 -47.96
C GLN A 827 17.60 18.79 -46.70
N VAL A 828 18.35 18.84 -45.59
CA VAL A 828 17.87 18.38 -44.27
C VAL A 828 16.63 19.16 -43.83
N GLN A 829 16.63 20.48 -44.00
CA GLN A 829 15.46 21.34 -43.76
C GLN A 829 14.25 20.90 -44.58
N LYS A 830 14.45 20.61 -45.88
CA LYS A 830 13.36 20.21 -46.77
C LYS A 830 12.83 18.82 -46.40
N SER A 831 13.69 17.87 -46.05
CA SER A 831 13.29 16.55 -45.56
C SER A 831 12.55 16.65 -44.23
N LEU A 832 13.03 17.50 -43.31
CA LEU A 832 12.37 17.75 -42.02
C LEU A 832 11.05 18.48 -42.18
N GLN A 833 10.97 19.52 -43.01
CA GLN A 833 9.73 20.23 -43.33
C GLN A 833 8.76 19.32 -44.08
N GLN A 834 9.28 18.42 -44.92
CA GLN A 834 8.47 17.42 -45.59
C GLN A 834 7.89 16.46 -44.54
N LEU A 835 8.69 15.93 -43.60
CA LEU A 835 8.21 15.15 -42.45
C LEU A 835 7.19 15.94 -41.59
N MET A 836 7.50 17.18 -41.20
CA MET A 836 6.59 18.02 -40.42
C MET A 836 5.31 18.40 -41.18
N SER A 837 5.37 18.54 -42.51
CA SER A 837 4.20 18.78 -43.35
C SER A 837 3.42 17.50 -43.66
N GLU A 838 4.08 16.35 -43.60
CA GLU A 838 3.50 15.00 -43.59
C GLU A 838 2.77 14.74 -42.26
N THR A 839 3.15 15.42 -41.17
CA THR A 839 2.44 15.42 -39.86
C THR A 839 1.38 16.53 -39.73
N ARG A 840 1.58 17.71 -40.33
CA ARG A 840 0.66 18.87 -40.18
C ARG A 840 -0.56 18.86 -41.10
N GLN A 841 -0.60 18.04 -42.16
CA GLN A 841 -1.78 17.92 -43.05
C GLN A 841 -2.78 16.83 -42.60
N SER A 842 -2.43 16.09 -41.54
CA SER A 842 -3.28 15.27 -40.67
C SER A 842 -3.68 16.03 -39.39
N GLY A 843 -3.52 17.36 -39.43
CA GLY A 843 -3.98 18.25 -38.38
C GLY A 843 -3.37 18.02 -37.01
N GLU A 844 -2.04 18.12 -36.82
CA GLU A 844 -1.50 18.78 -35.60
C GLU A 844 0.04 18.94 -35.45
N GLN A 845 0.41 19.75 -34.44
CA GLN A 845 1.74 19.89 -33.84
C GLN A 845 1.92 18.86 -32.70
N GLY A 846 2.72 17.80 -32.88
CA GLY A 846 2.92 16.86 -31.77
C GLY A 846 4.08 15.85 -31.83
N LEU A 847 4.99 15.90 -32.80
CA LEU A 847 6.18 15.03 -32.80
C LEU A 847 7.31 15.70 -32.00
N GLY A 848 7.23 15.76 -30.67
CA GLY A 848 8.28 16.37 -29.83
C GLY A 848 8.78 17.75 -30.32
N ASP A 849 10.06 18.07 -30.09
CA ASP A 849 10.65 19.36 -30.51
C ASP A 849 11.07 19.40 -31.99
N LEU A 850 10.36 18.69 -32.91
CA LEU A 850 10.60 18.83 -34.35
C LEU A 850 10.43 20.29 -34.81
N GLY A 851 9.54 21.05 -34.13
CA GLY A 851 9.41 22.50 -34.28
C GLY A 851 10.70 23.26 -33.98
N GLY A 852 11.33 23.03 -32.84
CA GLY A 852 12.60 23.67 -32.48
C GLY A 852 13.79 23.15 -33.28
N ILE A 853 13.77 21.90 -33.77
CA ILE A 853 14.76 21.42 -34.75
C ILE A 853 14.66 22.26 -36.04
N ALA A 854 13.45 22.50 -36.55
CA ALA A 854 13.24 23.30 -37.75
C ALA A 854 13.66 24.77 -37.55
N GLU A 855 13.35 25.37 -36.40
CA GLU A 855 13.79 26.72 -36.06
C GLU A 855 15.31 26.86 -35.98
N ASP A 856 15.99 25.90 -35.36
CA ASP A 856 17.45 25.90 -35.29
C ASP A 856 18.08 25.72 -36.69
N ILE A 857 17.49 24.88 -37.55
CA ILE A 857 17.93 24.72 -38.94
C ILE A 857 17.77 26.03 -39.72
N ASP A 858 16.65 26.74 -39.56
CA ASP A 858 16.40 28.03 -40.20
C ASP A 858 17.45 29.06 -39.81
N GLU A 859 17.83 29.11 -38.54
CA GLU A 859 18.85 30.01 -38.01
C GLU A 859 20.25 29.65 -38.53
N VAL A 860 20.60 28.35 -38.61
CA VAL A 860 21.87 27.91 -39.22
C VAL A 860 21.92 28.25 -40.71
N ILE A 861 20.80 28.14 -41.43
CA ILE A 861 20.71 28.53 -42.84
C ILE A 861 20.93 30.04 -43.01
N LYS A 862 20.31 30.88 -42.16
CA LYS A 862 20.53 32.33 -42.16
C LYS A 862 22.00 32.67 -41.90
N ASP A 863 22.64 31.99 -40.95
CA ASP A 863 24.06 32.17 -40.64
C ASP A 863 24.94 31.85 -41.86
N PHE A 864 24.72 30.71 -42.52
CA PHE A 864 25.45 30.34 -43.74
C PHE A 864 25.20 31.28 -44.92
N GLN A 865 23.97 31.79 -45.09
CA GLN A 865 23.67 32.79 -46.12
C GLN A 865 24.40 34.11 -45.87
N ASN A 866 24.50 34.52 -44.61
CA ASN A 866 25.22 35.72 -44.18
C ASN A 866 26.74 35.53 -44.12
N LYS A 867 27.24 34.37 -44.55
CA LYS A 867 28.66 33.97 -44.52
C LYS A 867 29.25 33.98 -43.10
N ARG A 868 28.44 33.65 -42.11
CA ARG A 868 28.81 33.62 -40.69
C ARG A 868 28.79 32.18 -40.19
N TYR A 869 29.87 31.77 -39.55
CA TYR A 869 29.92 30.52 -38.80
C TYR A 869 30.61 30.82 -37.48
N GLN A 870 29.79 31.05 -36.45
CA GLN A 870 30.24 31.45 -35.12
C GLN A 870 29.97 30.32 -34.12
N GLN A 871 30.47 30.46 -32.90
CA GLN A 871 30.27 29.49 -31.83
C GLN A 871 28.78 29.15 -31.62
N ARG A 872 27.89 30.15 -31.76
CA ARG A 872 26.43 29.96 -31.68
C ARG A 872 25.88 29.10 -32.83
N THR A 873 26.38 29.26 -34.06
CA THR A 873 25.99 28.44 -35.22
C THR A 873 26.42 26.99 -35.02
N LYS A 874 27.63 26.78 -34.49
CA LYS A 874 28.16 25.46 -34.12
C LYS A 874 27.31 24.79 -33.04
N GLU A 875 26.93 25.53 -32.00
CA GLU A 875 26.07 25.04 -30.92
C GLU A 875 24.67 24.70 -31.41
N ARG A 876 24.07 25.50 -32.30
CA ARG A 876 22.79 25.16 -32.95
C ARG A 876 22.91 23.89 -33.79
N GLN A 877 23.97 23.74 -34.58
CA GLN A 877 24.24 22.52 -35.35
C GLN A 877 24.38 21.26 -34.48
N GLN A 878 25.10 21.37 -33.36
CA GLN A 878 25.21 20.29 -32.38
C GLN A 878 23.88 20.00 -31.69
N ARG A 879 23.07 21.03 -31.44
CA ARG A 879 21.73 20.91 -30.85
C ARG A 879 20.73 20.27 -31.80
N ILE A 880 20.74 20.61 -33.09
CA ILE A 880 19.94 19.96 -34.13
C ILE A 880 20.26 18.47 -34.15
N LEU A 881 21.55 18.10 -34.19
CA LEU A 881 21.96 16.71 -34.17
C LEU A 881 21.61 16.00 -32.85
N SER A 882 21.82 16.66 -31.71
CA SER A 882 21.44 16.11 -30.40
C SER A 882 19.95 15.84 -30.36
N ARG A 883 19.11 16.80 -30.73
CA ARG A 883 17.65 16.63 -30.75
C ARG A 883 17.21 15.54 -31.73
N MET A 884 17.83 15.44 -32.91
CA MET A 884 17.57 14.32 -33.85
C MET A 884 17.98 12.96 -33.28
N LEU A 885 19.13 12.89 -32.61
CA LEU A 885 19.64 11.67 -31.96
C LEU A 885 18.90 11.35 -30.66
N ASP A 886 18.36 12.35 -29.95
CA ASP A 886 17.58 12.21 -28.73
C ASP A 886 16.16 11.77 -29.07
N SER A 887 15.57 12.29 -30.15
CA SER A 887 14.36 11.72 -30.76
C SER A 887 14.59 10.28 -31.22
N GLN A 888 15.77 9.93 -31.75
CA GLN A 888 16.13 8.55 -32.13
C GLN A 888 16.42 7.63 -30.93
N LYS A 889 17.05 8.14 -29.86
CA LYS A 889 17.42 7.40 -28.64
C LYS A 889 16.26 7.23 -27.67
N SER A 890 15.37 8.21 -27.57
CA SER A 890 14.11 8.10 -26.80
C SER A 890 13.20 7.01 -27.39
N LEU A 891 13.40 6.65 -28.65
CA LEU A 891 12.69 5.59 -29.37
C LEU A 891 13.40 4.21 -29.37
N THR A 892 14.67 4.08 -28.98
CA THR A 892 15.41 2.80 -29.14
C THR A 892 16.20 2.31 -27.93
N GLN A 893 16.57 3.14 -26.94
CA GLN A 893 17.24 2.66 -25.72
C GLN A 893 16.95 3.56 -24.50
N ARG A 894 16.23 3.00 -23.52
CA ARG A 894 16.38 3.36 -22.10
C ARG A 894 16.68 2.13 -21.23
N GLY A 895 17.78 1.45 -21.54
CA GLY A 895 18.59 0.83 -20.50
C GLY A 895 19.41 1.93 -19.81
N PHE A 896 18.99 2.30 -18.59
CA PHE A 896 19.67 3.18 -17.63
C PHE A 896 20.22 4.52 -18.15
N LYS A 897 19.37 5.55 -18.04
CA LYS A 897 19.81 6.85 -17.55
C LYS A 897 18.91 7.21 -16.37
N GLU A 898 19.51 7.34 -15.19
CA GLU A 898 18.97 8.22 -14.17
C GLU A 898 18.89 9.62 -14.79
N ASP A 899 17.75 9.97 -15.39
CA ASP A 899 17.40 11.37 -15.48
C ASP A 899 17.14 11.83 -14.05
N ARG A 900 18.24 12.29 -13.45
CA ARG A 900 18.30 13.21 -12.33
C ARG A 900 17.16 14.22 -12.50
N LYS A 901 16.04 13.96 -11.83
CA LYS A 901 15.26 15.05 -11.23
C LYS A 901 16.29 15.90 -10.51
N ALA A 902 16.27 17.20 -10.74
CA ALA A 902 17.09 18.11 -9.94
C ALA A 902 16.60 18.08 -8.48
N GLU A 903 16.96 17.02 -7.76
CA GLU A 903 17.31 17.14 -6.37
C GLU A 903 18.70 17.77 -6.37
N THR A 904 18.72 19.04 -5.98
CA THR A 904 19.93 19.77 -5.61
C THR A 904 20.84 18.87 -4.77
N ALA A 905 22.10 18.74 -5.21
CA ALA A 905 23.14 18.10 -4.42
C ALA A 905 23.22 18.77 -3.04
N ASN A 906 23.08 17.99 -1.97
CA ASN A 906 23.57 18.37 -0.66
C ASN A 906 24.52 17.29 -0.18
N GLU A 907 25.80 17.47 -0.49
CA GLU A 907 26.84 16.99 0.41
C GLU A 907 26.84 17.91 1.63
N ILE A 908 26.57 17.29 2.78
CA ILE A 908 26.83 17.66 4.17
C ILE A 908 28.12 18.53 4.26
N VAL A 909 28.27 19.70 4.92
CA VAL A 909 27.75 20.26 6.18
C VAL A 909 27.76 21.81 6.04
N TYR A 910 26.67 22.51 6.40
CA TYR A 910 26.77 23.84 7.05
C TYR A 910 25.49 24.14 7.85
N GLU A 911 25.66 24.44 9.14
CA GLU A 911 24.62 24.91 10.05
C GLU A 911 24.10 26.30 9.62
N GLY A 912 22.78 26.45 9.47
CA GLY A 912 22.10 27.77 9.55
C GLY A 912 20.76 27.85 8.83
N PRO A 913 19.93 28.88 9.08
CA PRO A 913 19.59 29.50 10.36
C PRO A 913 18.34 28.83 10.98
N SER A 914 18.27 28.86 12.30
CA SER A 914 17.21 28.37 13.18
C SER A 914 15.78 28.46 12.60
N GLY A 915 15.07 27.33 12.40
CA GLY A 915 13.60 27.42 12.36
C GLY A 915 12.70 26.37 11.68
N LEU A 916 13.17 25.30 11.02
CA LEU A 916 12.23 24.32 10.38
C LEU A 916 12.41 22.86 10.87
N PRO A 917 11.32 22.11 11.15
CA PRO A 917 11.37 20.75 11.72
C PRO A 917 11.74 19.65 10.71
N VAL A 918 12.26 18.53 11.22
CA VAL A 918 12.86 17.40 10.48
C VAL A 918 11.83 16.44 9.83
N ASP A 919 10.52 16.70 9.91
CA ASP A 919 9.47 15.73 9.54
C ASP A 919 8.79 15.94 8.17
N TYR A 920 9.42 16.71 7.27
CA TYR A 920 8.94 16.91 5.90
C TYR A 920 7.46 17.32 5.75
N GLY A 921 6.88 18.01 6.74
CA GLY A 921 5.55 18.58 6.59
C GLY A 921 4.40 17.56 6.61
N GLN A 922 4.63 16.32 7.06
CA GLN A 922 3.53 15.52 7.61
C GLN A 922 3.02 16.26 8.84
N ARG A 923 1.77 16.73 8.82
CA ARG A 923 1.13 17.27 10.02
C ARG A 923 1.14 16.17 11.08
N ARG A 924 2.14 16.21 11.98
CA ARG A 924 2.06 15.55 13.29
C ARG A 924 0.69 15.87 13.84
N SER A 925 -0.15 14.87 14.04
CA SER A 925 -1.47 15.08 14.62
C SER A 925 -1.26 15.84 15.94
N LEU A 926 -1.81 17.06 16.02
CA LEU A 926 -1.74 17.92 17.20
C LEU A 926 -2.29 17.19 18.44
N ALA A 927 -3.23 16.27 18.23
CA ALA A 927 -3.75 15.35 19.24
C ALA A 927 -2.65 14.42 19.79
N MET A 928 -1.71 13.99 18.96
CA MET A 928 -0.62 13.07 19.35
C MET A 928 0.53 13.78 20.06
N GLU A 929 0.81 15.03 19.67
CA GLU A 929 1.75 15.87 20.41
C GLU A 929 1.17 16.28 21.77
N ALA A 930 -0.12 16.65 21.81
CA ALA A 930 -0.84 16.90 23.05
C ALA A 930 -0.95 15.66 23.95
N LEU A 931 -1.11 14.45 23.37
CA LEU A 931 -1.08 13.18 24.10
C LEU A 931 0.30 12.95 24.73
N ASN A 932 1.38 13.07 23.95
CA ASN A 932 2.74 12.89 24.46
C ASN A 932 3.11 13.93 25.53
N GLN A 933 2.69 15.18 25.36
CA GLN A 933 2.92 16.25 26.33
C GLN A 933 2.09 16.03 27.60
N SER A 934 0.86 15.55 27.46
CA SER A 934 -0.01 15.19 28.59
C SER A 934 0.53 13.98 29.36
N LEU A 935 1.02 12.94 28.67
CA LEU A 935 1.60 11.76 29.31
C LEU A 935 2.89 12.09 30.08
N LYS A 936 3.66 13.08 29.60
CA LYS A 936 4.86 13.61 30.29
C LYS A 936 4.55 14.54 31.46
N ALA A 937 3.31 15.03 31.60
CA ALA A 937 2.92 15.97 32.65
C ALA A 937 2.69 15.33 34.04
N GLY A 938 2.97 14.01 34.19
CA GLY A 938 2.95 13.34 35.49
C GLY A 938 1.56 13.01 36.04
N TYR A 939 0.53 12.91 35.19
CA TYR A 939 -0.83 12.51 35.61
C TYR A 939 -0.85 11.08 36.17
N SER A 940 -1.82 10.78 37.05
CA SER A 940 -2.01 9.43 37.59
C SER A 940 -2.47 8.45 36.49
N ARG A 941 -2.21 7.15 36.69
CA ARG A 941 -2.40 6.11 35.67
C ARG A 941 -3.84 6.04 35.14
N ASP A 942 -4.85 6.23 35.99
CA ASP A 942 -6.26 6.28 35.57
C ASP A 942 -6.56 7.46 34.62
N TYR A 943 -5.94 8.62 34.86
CA TYR A 943 -6.02 9.77 33.96
C TYR A 943 -5.22 9.55 32.68
N GLN A 944 -4.06 8.91 32.73
CA GLN A 944 -3.29 8.57 31.52
C GLN A 944 -4.08 7.63 30.61
N THR A 945 -4.81 6.66 31.16
CA THR A 945 -5.70 5.78 30.38
C THR A 945 -6.87 6.54 29.76
N MET A 946 -7.50 7.47 30.50
CA MET A 946 -8.55 8.34 29.94
C MET A 946 -8.02 9.29 28.86
N ILE A 947 -6.85 9.88 29.08
CA ILE A 947 -6.16 10.77 28.13
C ILE A 947 -5.82 9.99 26.85
N ARG A 948 -5.27 8.77 26.96
CA ARG A 948 -5.03 7.89 25.80
C ARG A 948 -6.33 7.55 25.07
N ARG A 949 -7.38 7.14 25.77
CA ARG A 949 -8.69 6.87 25.15
C ARG A 949 -9.27 8.09 24.45
N TYR A 950 -9.18 9.26 25.08
CA TYR A 950 -9.69 10.53 24.54
C TYR A 950 -8.94 10.94 23.27
N PHE A 951 -7.61 10.95 23.29
CA PHE A 951 -6.81 11.36 22.13
C PHE A 951 -6.78 10.31 21.02
N ASN A 952 -6.84 9.01 21.32
CA ASN A 952 -7.01 7.96 20.30
C ASN A 952 -8.38 8.03 19.63
N ALA A 953 -9.45 8.32 20.39
CA ALA A 953 -10.78 8.57 19.82
C ALA A 953 -10.78 9.86 18.96
N LEU A 954 -10.04 10.89 19.37
CA LEU A 954 -9.88 12.12 18.60
C LEU A 954 -9.12 11.87 17.28
N SER A 955 -8.05 11.07 17.29
CA SER A 955 -7.28 10.78 16.07
C SER A 955 -8.05 9.88 15.10
N GLN A 956 -8.86 8.93 15.60
CA GLN A 956 -9.78 8.15 14.78
C GLN A 956 -10.92 9.01 14.19
N SER A 957 -11.35 10.06 14.92
CA SER A 957 -12.36 11.00 14.40
C SER A 957 -11.79 12.01 13.39
N GLU A 958 -10.50 12.37 13.48
CA GLU A 958 -9.82 13.17 12.45
C GLU A 958 -9.69 12.40 11.12
N GLU A 959 -9.54 11.07 11.14
CA GLU A 959 -9.58 10.22 9.94
C GLU A 959 -11.00 10.06 9.34
N GLN A 960 -12.06 10.26 10.13
CA GLN A 960 -13.45 10.22 9.64
C GLN A 960 -13.96 11.56 9.08
N ILE A 961 -13.23 12.66 9.30
CA ILE A 961 -13.51 13.95 8.66
C ILE A 961 -12.62 14.08 7.42
N VAL A 962 -12.77 13.13 6.50
CA VAL A 962 -12.60 13.44 5.08
C VAL A 962 -13.95 14.02 4.65
N PRO A 963 -14.03 15.25 4.13
CA PRO A 963 -15.26 15.71 3.52
C PRO A 963 -15.57 14.73 2.38
N THR A 964 -16.69 14.02 2.50
CA THR A 964 -17.41 13.55 1.33
C THR A 964 -17.90 14.81 0.62
N ASP A 965 -17.07 15.37 -0.26
CA ASP A 965 -17.54 16.28 -1.31
C ASP A 965 -18.31 15.45 -2.33
N SER A 966 -19.49 14.99 -1.89
CA SER A 966 -20.62 14.73 -2.76
C SER A 966 -21.45 16.01 -2.79
N THR A 967 -21.14 16.92 -3.73
CA THR A 967 -22.05 17.84 -4.46
C THR A 967 -21.28 18.99 -5.12
N PHE A 968 -21.05 18.88 -6.43
CA PHE A 968 -21.07 19.93 -7.46
C PHE A 968 -21.20 19.10 -8.77
N ASN A 969 -22.31 19.04 -9.50
CA ASN A 969 -22.99 20.12 -10.22
C ASN A 969 -21.98 21.11 -10.83
N GLU A 970 -21.21 20.64 -11.80
CA GLU A 970 -21.31 21.00 -13.23
C GLU A 970 -20.50 20.00 -14.06
#